data_AF-A0A2G5LLL1-F1
#
_entry.id   AF-A0A2G5LLL1-F1
#
_cell.length_a   1.000
_cell.length_b   1.000
_cell.length_c   1.000
_cell.angle_alpha   90.00
_cell.angle_beta   90.00
_cell.angle_gamma   90.00
#
_symmetry.space_group_name_H-M   'P 1'
#
loop_
_entity.id
_entity.type
_entity.pdbx_description
1 polymer ?
#
loop_
_entity_poly.entity_id
_entity_poly.type
_entity_poly.pdbx_seq_one_letter_code
_entity_poly.pdbx_strand_id
1 'polypeptide(L)'
;MHMPSAVSRKQLSVALALGSIAVLMVGLQPLLLGELLAQNRLSLEGVGLVAMGEILSLGLGVVLGDLLRSVFSLRVITVVAILAASGMDLITANTTGDGALALTRALAGLAEGLLLWGTVNLIVQGPAPDRVAGVFMVVQTLGQAAVAAVLAYWVLPIQSTSSYGFVFLGVLTAASLLLVRWQPSRLTNQQAEHAESTKFGWGLNHVLLLGLAFMQLSAIGGLWAYLEPLSKYVGMDAQSAQLLVSGTLLMQVLGGCLGIILVRRVSDYSMLAVAASLLGGIALGMYFSADLGVKVFLVLCGAFGLIWLMLTPFQVRIALQLDRSGRIAALVPGMQLLGCAFGPLMSSQWVVGENAEYVLLVSATFSLIALTLVGLLRRCPASKPASFARKVVLVVGASSGMGRGLAVRLAQEGAWVVATARRKELLNDLQQEITLQGGKCLVSAVDALDEQAAAGLVDEIVKLYGRLDVVVLNAGGAPALDMREMKAADVTAYMRSNYDVVVNYLFPALEQMSRQGHGFVVHTNSLAGFLGVTLQGPYSAAKGALRLLIDTCRIEFGGRGIRFLSLYPGFVATAQTANDGMPAPLEISEAVAVDHMLYAMRSRRWDYLFPWPMRWVIRLARVLPKSVTLWVLRKELPGAQAVDRRYEPAVSLNKTV
;
A
#
# COMPACT_ATOMS: atom_id res chain seq x y z
N MET A 1 -6.22 -1.30 -26.41
CA MET A 1 -6.14 -2.65 -27.01
C MET A 1 -5.54 -3.60 -25.98
N HIS A 2 -6.29 -4.60 -25.50
CA HIS A 2 -5.72 -5.67 -24.67
C HIS A 2 -5.08 -6.70 -25.61
N MET A 3 -3.75 -6.85 -25.53
CA MET A 3 -3.05 -7.98 -26.14
C MET A 3 -3.66 -9.29 -25.57
N PRO A 4 -3.96 -10.30 -26.39
CA PRO A 4 -4.41 -11.61 -25.90
C PRO A 4 -3.32 -12.25 -25.03
N SER A 5 -3.69 -12.79 -23.86
CA SER A 5 -2.74 -13.43 -22.94
C SER A 5 -2.15 -14.70 -23.56
N ALA A 6 -0.83 -14.86 -23.47
CA ALA A 6 -0.13 -16.04 -24.00
C ALA A 6 -0.48 -17.36 -23.26
N VAL A 7 -1.04 -17.26 -22.06
CA VAL A 7 -1.43 -18.41 -21.23
C VAL A 7 -2.97 -18.53 -21.16
N SER A 8 -3.50 -19.71 -21.44
CA SER A 8 -4.93 -20.01 -21.33
C SER A 8 -5.38 -20.20 -19.87
N ARG A 9 -6.67 -19.98 -19.58
CA ARG A 9 -7.24 -20.22 -18.24
C ARG A 9 -7.00 -21.64 -17.74
N LYS A 10 -7.08 -22.65 -18.62
CA LYS A 10 -6.84 -24.05 -18.28
C LYS A 10 -5.39 -24.30 -17.84
N GLN A 11 -4.42 -23.73 -18.56
CA GLN A 11 -3.00 -23.82 -18.21
C GLN A 11 -2.72 -23.11 -16.88
N LEU A 12 -3.41 -21.99 -16.62
CA LEU A 12 -3.32 -21.27 -15.36
C LEU A 12 -3.85 -22.09 -14.19
N SER A 13 -5.03 -22.72 -14.32
CA SER A 13 -5.58 -23.59 -13.28
C SER A 13 -4.65 -24.75 -12.93
N VAL A 14 -3.99 -25.33 -13.95
CA VAL A 14 -2.99 -26.39 -13.77
C VAL A 14 -1.74 -25.88 -13.06
N ALA A 15 -1.25 -24.70 -13.44
CA ALA A 15 -0.13 -24.05 -12.77
C ALA A 15 -0.43 -23.81 -11.29
N LEU A 16 -1.61 -23.27 -10.96
CA LEU A 16 -2.04 -23.04 -9.58
C LEU A 16 -2.06 -24.36 -8.78
N ALA A 17 -2.58 -25.45 -9.36
CA ALA A 17 -2.59 -26.75 -8.70
C ALA A 17 -1.18 -27.30 -8.45
N LEU A 18 -0.29 -27.24 -9.45
CA LEU A 18 1.10 -27.70 -9.34
C LEU A 18 1.89 -26.87 -8.32
N GLY A 19 1.74 -25.55 -8.34
CA GLY A 19 2.38 -24.68 -7.36
C GLY A 19 1.86 -24.91 -5.94
N SER A 20 0.56 -25.18 -5.77
CA SER A 20 0.00 -25.50 -4.45
C SER A 20 0.58 -26.80 -3.88
N ILE A 21 0.85 -27.78 -4.75
CA ILE A 21 1.54 -29.02 -4.37
C ILE A 21 3.02 -28.73 -4.02
N ALA A 22 3.68 -27.89 -4.81
CA ALA A 22 5.07 -27.50 -4.58
C ALA A 22 5.32 -26.87 -3.21
N VAL A 23 4.37 -26.08 -2.69
CA VAL A 23 4.50 -25.46 -1.37
C VAL A 23 3.77 -26.23 -0.27
N LEU A 24 3.20 -27.40 -0.57
CA LEU A 24 2.36 -28.14 0.36
C LEU A 24 3.15 -28.51 1.61
N MET A 25 4.37 -29.02 1.43
CA MET A 25 5.26 -29.41 2.51
C MET A 25 5.55 -28.27 3.49
N VAL A 26 5.87 -27.06 2.99
CA VAL A 26 6.13 -25.88 3.85
C VAL A 26 4.95 -25.58 4.79
N GLY A 27 3.72 -25.79 4.31
CA GLY A 27 2.51 -25.64 5.12
C GLY A 27 2.17 -26.86 5.99
N LEU A 28 2.85 -27.98 5.82
CA LEU A 28 2.65 -29.22 6.60
C LEU A 28 3.86 -29.55 7.49
N GLN A 29 4.94 -28.79 7.39
CA GLN A 29 6.18 -28.97 8.14
C GLN A 29 5.98 -29.26 9.64
N PRO A 30 5.17 -28.48 10.39
CA PRO A 30 5.04 -28.71 11.83
C PRO A 30 4.47 -30.09 12.14
N LEU A 31 3.56 -30.56 11.26
CA LEU A 31 2.85 -31.83 11.38
C LEU A 31 3.74 -33.02 11.02
N LEU A 32 4.44 -32.93 9.88
CA LEU A 32 5.24 -34.03 9.33
C LEU A 32 6.58 -34.19 10.07
N LEU A 33 7.20 -33.08 10.49
CA LEU A 33 8.39 -33.15 11.35
C LEU A 33 8.02 -33.55 12.78
N GLY A 34 6.84 -33.14 13.26
CA GLY A 34 6.30 -33.58 14.55
C GLY A 34 6.03 -35.08 14.61
N GLU A 35 5.57 -35.70 13.52
CA GLU A 35 5.46 -37.16 13.38
C GLU A 35 6.83 -37.85 13.52
N LEU A 36 7.85 -37.37 12.79
CA LEU A 36 9.21 -37.93 12.86
C LEU A 36 9.82 -37.79 14.26
N LEU A 37 9.57 -36.66 14.92
CA LEU A 37 9.97 -36.42 16.29
C LEU A 37 9.29 -37.39 17.25
N ALA A 38 7.96 -37.59 17.12
CA ALA A 38 7.21 -38.53 17.94
C ALA A 38 7.67 -40.00 17.77
N GLN A 39 8.23 -40.33 16.60
CA GLN A 39 8.81 -41.64 16.30
C GLN A 39 10.30 -41.76 16.71
N ASN A 40 10.87 -40.75 17.37
CA ASN A 40 12.30 -40.67 17.73
C ASN A 40 13.25 -40.77 16.51
N ARG A 41 12.80 -40.35 15.33
CA ARG A 41 13.59 -40.39 14.09
C ARG A 41 14.28 -39.07 13.75
N LEU A 42 13.80 -38.00 14.37
CA LEU A 42 14.29 -36.63 14.27
C LEU A 42 14.42 -36.09 15.69
N SER A 43 15.56 -35.49 16.03
CA SER A 43 15.70 -34.80 17.31
C SER A 43 14.95 -33.47 17.31
N LEU A 44 14.61 -32.95 18.49
CA LEU A 44 13.97 -31.65 18.60
C LEU A 44 14.86 -30.52 18.05
N GLU A 45 16.18 -30.61 18.24
CA GLU A 45 17.18 -29.72 17.64
C GLU A 45 17.17 -29.84 16.09
N GLY A 46 17.02 -31.06 15.59
CA GLY A 46 16.98 -31.40 14.18
C GLY A 46 15.80 -30.79 13.42
N VAL A 47 14.66 -30.55 14.09
CA VAL A 47 13.46 -29.94 13.46
C VAL A 47 13.81 -28.64 12.74
N GLY A 48 14.58 -27.76 13.40
CA GLY A 48 14.97 -26.49 12.82
C GLY A 48 15.92 -26.63 11.63
N LEU A 49 16.88 -27.55 11.69
CA LEU A 49 17.85 -27.82 10.62
C LEU A 49 17.16 -28.38 9.37
N VAL A 50 16.27 -29.35 9.55
CA VAL A 50 15.52 -29.98 8.46
C VAL A 50 14.59 -28.96 7.78
N ALA A 51 13.82 -28.20 8.57
CA ALA A 51 12.92 -27.18 8.04
C ALA A 51 13.68 -26.08 7.27
N MET A 52 14.80 -25.60 7.82
CA MET A 52 15.64 -24.60 7.15
C MET A 52 16.21 -25.14 5.83
N GLY A 53 16.78 -26.36 5.84
CA GLY A 53 17.41 -26.95 4.66
C GLY A 53 16.46 -27.06 3.48
N GLU A 54 15.21 -27.42 3.74
CA GLU A 54 14.14 -27.46 2.76
C GLU A 54 13.77 -26.08 2.20
N ILE A 55 13.46 -25.11 3.08
CA ILE A 55 13.02 -23.78 2.68
C ILE A 55 14.09 -23.04 1.87
N LEU A 56 15.37 -23.15 2.27
CA LEU A 56 16.49 -22.57 1.51
C LEU A 56 16.63 -23.24 0.14
N SER A 57 16.55 -24.56 0.09
CA SER A 57 16.70 -25.31 -1.16
C SER A 57 15.54 -25.06 -2.12
N LEU A 58 14.33 -24.84 -1.61
CA LEU A 58 13.19 -24.38 -2.39
C LEU A 58 13.46 -23.04 -3.08
N GLY A 59 14.07 -22.08 -2.37
CA GLY A 59 14.54 -20.83 -2.97
C GLY A 59 15.57 -21.06 -4.08
N LEU A 60 16.56 -21.94 -3.85
CA LEU A 60 17.57 -22.30 -4.85
C LEU A 60 16.97 -23.00 -6.07
N GLY A 61 15.97 -23.86 -5.88
CA GLY A 61 15.25 -24.54 -6.94
C GLY A 61 14.54 -23.56 -7.87
N VAL A 62 14.00 -22.46 -7.32
CA VAL A 62 13.38 -21.41 -8.14
C VAL A 62 14.40 -20.75 -9.07
N VAL A 63 15.59 -20.44 -8.56
CA VAL A 63 16.70 -19.85 -9.34
C VAL A 63 17.22 -20.84 -10.39
N LEU A 64 17.36 -22.11 -10.00
CA LEU A 64 17.79 -23.16 -10.91
C LEU A 64 16.82 -23.33 -12.09
N GLY A 65 15.52 -23.14 -11.88
CA GLY A 65 14.52 -23.16 -12.94
C GLY A 65 14.81 -22.17 -14.06
N ASP A 66 15.21 -20.94 -13.72
CA ASP A 66 15.58 -19.92 -14.71
C ASP A 66 16.83 -20.30 -15.52
N LEU A 67 17.79 -20.97 -14.90
CA LEU A 67 18.99 -21.48 -15.58
C LEU A 67 18.64 -22.62 -16.56
N LEU A 68 17.76 -23.53 -16.13
CA LEU A 68 17.35 -24.69 -16.92
C LEU A 68 16.39 -24.35 -18.06
N ARG A 69 15.73 -23.18 -18.02
CA ARG A 69 14.72 -22.75 -19.00
C ARG A 69 15.22 -22.72 -20.45
N SER A 70 16.52 -22.49 -20.65
CA SER A 70 17.15 -22.37 -21.98
C SER A 70 17.45 -23.73 -22.61
N VAL A 71 17.56 -24.78 -21.78
CA VAL A 71 17.99 -26.12 -22.18
C VAL A 71 16.82 -27.08 -22.26
N PHE A 72 15.85 -26.98 -21.34
CA PHE A 72 14.76 -27.94 -21.22
C PHE A 72 13.38 -27.32 -21.42
N SER A 73 12.44 -28.13 -21.89
CA SER A 73 11.03 -27.75 -21.97
C SER A 73 10.41 -27.69 -20.57
N LEU A 74 9.42 -26.82 -20.37
CA LEU A 74 8.76 -26.64 -19.06
C LEU A 74 8.19 -27.97 -18.54
N ARG A 75 7.55 -28.75 -19.40
CA ARG A 75 6.98 -30.06 -19.04
C ARG A 75 8.04 -31.04 -18.55
N VAL A 76 9.21 -31.07 -19.18
CA VAL A 76 10.31 -31.98 -18.78
C VAL A 76 10.82 -31.59 -17.40
N ILE A 77 11.07 -30.29 -17.17
CA ILE A 77 11.48 -29.79 -15.85
C ILE A 77 10.42 -30.16 -14.80
N THR A 78 9.14 -29.95 -15.10
CA THR A 78 8.04 -30.28 -14.18
C THR A 78 7.94 -31.79 -13.90
N VAL A 79 8.08 -32.68 -14.89
CA VAL A 79 8.07 -34.13 -14.65
C VAL A 79 9.24 -34.55 -13.76
N VAL A 80 10.46 -34.09 -14.08
CA VAL A 80 11.65 -34.43 -13.30
C VAL A 80 11.51 -33.93 -11.87
N ALA A 81 11.03 -32.71 -11.68
CA ALA A 81 10.80 -32.13 -10.37
C ALA A 81 9.72 -32.89 -9.57
N ILE A 82 8.60 -33.30 -10.18
CA ILE A 82 7.58 -34.11 -9.50
C ILE A 82 8.15 -35.46 -9.06
N LEU A 83 8.88 -36.15 -9.94
CA LEU A 83 9.47 -37.45 -9.63
C LEU A 83 10.54 -37.34 -8.55
N ALA A 84 11.37 -36.29 -8.60
CA ALA A 84 12.39 -36.04 -7.59
C ALA A 84 11.77 -35.71 -6.22
N ALA A 85 10.80 -34.79 -6.16
CA ALA A 85 10.11 -34.43 -4.92
C ALA A 85 9.40 -35.64 -4.31
N SER A 86 8.60 -36.37 -5.12
CA SER A 86 7.91 -37.59 -4.68
C SER A 86 8.87 -38.68 -4.20
N GLY A 87 9.98 -38.88 -4.92
CA GLY A 87 11.01 -39.84 -4.51
C GLY A 87 11.68 -39.46 -3.18
N MET A 88 11.97 -38.17 -2.98
CA MET A 88 12.54 -37.68 -1.73
C MET A 88 11.55 -37.78 -0.56
N ASP A 89 10.25 -37.59 -0.79
CA ASP A 89 9.21 -37.84 0.22
C ASP A 89 9.20 -39.32 0.66
N LEU A 90 9.23 -40.25 -0.30
CA LEU A 90 9.28 -41.69 -0.01
C LEU A 90 10.57 -42.13 0.69
N ILE A 91 11.71 -41.52 0.36
CA ILE A 91 12.97 -41.74 1.05
C ILE A 91 12.90 -41.19 2.47
N THR A 92 12.33 -39.99 2.65
CA THR A 92 12.14 -39.36 3.97
C THR A 92 11.30 -40.26 4.88
N ALA A 93 10.27 -40.91 4.35
CA ALA A 93 9.40 -41.82 5.10
C ALA A 93 10.15 -42.96 5.79
N ASN A 94 11.37 -43.30 5.35
CA ASN A 94 12.21 -44.37 5.89
C ASN A 94 13.59 -43.91 6.42
N THR A 95 13.89 -42.60 6.36
CA THR A 95 15.17 -42.03 6.81
C THR A 95 15.15 -41.66 8.30
N THR A 96 16.25 -41.90 9.00
CA THR A 96 16.41 -41.55 10.42
C THR A 96 17.70 -40.77 10.61
N GLY A 97 17.68 -39.80 11.53
CA GLY A 97 18.83 -38.97 11.87
C GLY A 97 18.79 -37.59 11.19
N ASP A 98 19.11 -36.57 11.98
CA ASP A 98 18.90 -35.16 11.61
C ASP A 98 19.63 -34.74 10.33
N GLY A 99 20.90 -35.15 10.17
CA GLY A 99 21.69 -34.80 8.98
C GLY A 99 21.18 -35.47 7.71
N ALA A 100 20.76 -36.74 7.79
CA ALA A 100 20.20 -37.46 6.65
C ALA A 100 18.84 -36.87 6.24
N LEU A 101 17.97 -36.60 7.22
CA LEU A 101 16.69 -35.94 7.00
C LEU A 101 16.86 -34.53 6.44
N ALA A 102 17.83 -33.75 6.92
CA ALA A 102 18.09 -32.40 6.41
C ALA A 102 18.53 -32.45 4.94
N LEU A 103 19.36 -33.42 4.57
CA LEU A 103 19.78 -33.62 3.18
C LEU A 103 18.61 -34.05 2.29
N THR A 104 17.82 -35.04 2.71
CA THR A 104 16.68 -35.53 1.89
C THR A 104 15.63 -34.45 1.70
N ARG A 105 15.34 -33.65 2.75
CA ARG A 105 14.42 -32.51 2.65
C ARG A 105 14.98 -31.35 1.86
N ALA A 106 16.28 -31.07 1.92
CA ALA A 106 16.92 -30.09 1.05
C ALA A 106 16.77 -30.48 -0.43
N LEU A 107 16.99 -31.75 -0.78
CA LEU A 107 16.80 -32.24 -2.15
C LEU A 107 15.33 -32.18 -2.60
N ALA A 108 14.38 -32.49 -1.70
CA ALA A 108 12.95 -32.32 -1.95
C ALA A 108 12.62 -30.85 -2.22
N GLY A 109 13.09 -29.94 -1.36
CA GLY A 109 12.93 -28.50 -1.49
C GLY A 109 13.45 -27.98 -2.85
N LEU A 110 14.63 -28.43 -3.30
CA LEU A 110 15.16 -28.06 -4.61
C LEU A 110 14.19 -28.44 -5.75
N ALA A 111 13.60 -29.63 -5.68
CA ALA A 111 12.62 -30.10 -6.67
C ALA A 111 11.29 -29.31 -6.57
N GLU A 112 10.79 -29.06 -5.37
CA GLU A 112 9.62 -28.22 -5.11
C GLU A 112 9.82 -26.79 -5.65
N GLY A 113 11.02 -26.23 -5.48
CA GLY A 113 11.39 -24.92 -6.02
C GLY A 113 11.28 -24.84 -7.55
N LEU A 114 11.65 -25.90 -8.27
CA LEU A 114 11.48 -25.99 -9.72
C LEU A 114 9.99 -25.99 -10.13
N LEU A 115 9.13 -26.66 -9.37
CA LEU A 115 7.67 -26.65 -9.60
C LEU A 115 7.08 -25.26 -9.35
N LEU A 116 7.51 -24.60 -8.27
CA LEU A 116 7.07 -23.26 -7.93
C LEU A 116 7.52 -22.24 -9.00
N TRP A 117 8.76 -22.34 -9.50
CA TRP A 117 9.27 -21.50 -10.58
C TRP A 117 8.38 -21.55 -11.84
N GLY A 118 8.01 -22.76 -12.27
CA GLY A 118 7.14 -22.94 -13.42
C GLY A 118 5.77 -22.30 -13.21
N THR A 119 5.24 -22.41 -11.99
CA THR A 119 3.96 -21.81 -11.60
C THR A 119 4.02 -20.29 -11.62
N VAL A 120 5.04 -19.69 -10.98
CA VAL A 120 5.21 -18.22 -10.93
C VAL A 120 5.32 -17.64 -12.32
N ASN A 121 6.10 -18.26 -13.22
CA ASN A 121 6.24 -17.80 -14.60
C ASN A 121 4.90 -17.84 -15.37
N LEU A 122 4.07 -18.87 -15.17
CA LEU A 122 2.75 -18.96 -15.81
C LEU A 122 1.75 -17.97 -15.22
N ILE A 123 1.84 -17.65 -13.93
CA ILE A 123 1.02 -16.60 -13.30
C ILE A 123 1.38 -15.24 -13.88
N VAL A 124 2.68 -14.92 -13.97
CA VAL A 124 3.18 -13.64 -14.49
C VAL A 124 2.81 -13.44 -15.96
N GLN A 125 2.84 -14.51 -16.78
CA GLN A 125 2.42 -14.48 -18.19
C GLN A 125 0.90 -14.59 -18.40
N GLY A 126 0.14 -14.78 -17.31
CA GLY A 126 -1.31 -14.96 -17.31
C GLY A 126 -2.10 -13.64 -17.37
N PRO A 127 -3.42 -13.72 -17.65
CA PRO A 127 -4.28 -12.55 -17.62
C PRO A 127 -4.44 -12.02 -16.19
N ALA A 128 -4.17 -10.73 -15.98
CA ALA A 128 -4.26 -10.06 -14.68
C ALA A 128 -3.39 -10.72 -13.57
N PRO A 129 -2.04 -10.72 -13.72
CA PRO A 129 -1.11 -11.46 -12.85
C PRO A 129 -1.29 -11.15 -11.37
N ASP A 130 -1.58 -9.89 -11.01
CA ASP A 130 -1.83 -9.48 -9.62
C ASP A 130 -3.01 -10.21 -8.98
N ARG A 131 -4.11 -10.40 -9.72
CA ARG A 131 -5.31 -11.09 -9.21
C ARG A 131 -5.06 -12.58 -9.09
N VAL A 132 -4.39 -13.16 -10.07
CA VAL A 132 -4.08 -14.58 -10.12
C VAL A 132 -3.11 -14.97 -9.01
N ALA A 133 -2.08 -14.17 -8.76
CA ALA A 133 -1.18 -14.36 -7.62
C ALA A 133 -1.94 -14.33 -6.28
N GLY A 134 -2.91 -13.42 -6.12
CA GLY A 134 -3.79 -13.41 -4.95
C GLY A 134 -4.62 -14.70 -4.81
N VAL A 135 -5.19 -15.20 -5.91
CA VAL A 135 -5.93 -16.47 -5.92
C VAL A 135 -5.01 -17.64 -5.58
N PHE A 136 -3.78 -17.67 -6.11
CA PHE A 136 -2.78 -18.68 -5.80
C PHE A 136 -2.52 -18.80 -4.30
N MET A 137 -2.26 -17.65 -3.64
CA MET A 137 -1.99 -17.62 -2.20
C MET A 137 -3.16 -18.16 -1.37
N VAL A 138 -4.41 -17.90 -1.78
CA VAL A 138 -5.59 -18.43 -1.08
C VAL A 138 -5.75 -19.94 -1.34
N VAL A 139 -5.65 -20.36 -2.60
CA VAL A 139 -5.83 -21.76 -3.00
C VAL A 139 -4.75 -22.66 -2.39
N GLN A 140 -3.48 -22.24 -2.37
CA GLN A 140 -2.40 -23.03 -1.78
C GLN A 140 -2.64 -23.23 -0.28
N THR A 141 -3.04 -22.19 0.47
CA THR A 141 -3.20 -22.28 1.92
C THR A 141 -4.45 -23.06 2.31
N LEU A 142 -5.54 -22.94 1.53
CA LEU A 142 -6.70 -23.82 1.69
C LEU A 142 -6.35 -25.28 1.40
N GLY A 143 -5.52 -25.53 0.37
CA GLY A 143 -5.01 -26.86 0.06
C GLY A 143 -4.18 -27.44 1.21
N GLN A 144 -3.25 -26.66 1.76
CA GLN A 144 -2.45 -27.03 2.93
C GLN A 144 -3.34 -27.33 4.14
N ALA A 145 -4.32 -26.48 4.45
CA ALA A 145 -5.23 -26.69 5.57
C ALA A 145 -6.07 -27.98 5.43
N ALA A 146 -6.56 -28.25 4.22
CA ALA A 146 -7.34 -29.45 3.92
C ALA A 146 -6.47 -30.72 4.03
N VAL A 147 -5.26 -30.71 3.47
CA VAL A 147 -4.34 -31.84 3.57
C VAL A 147 -3.87 -32.05 5.01
N ALA A 148 -3.60 -30.98 5.76
CA ALA A 148 -3.27 -31.07 7.18
C ALA A 148 -4.37 -31.77 7.98
N ALA A 149 -5.64 -31.43 7.71
CA ALA A 149 -6.78 -32.08 8.37
C ALA A 149 -6.92 -33.56 8.00
N VAL A 150 -6.71 -33.90 6.72
CA VAL A 150 -6.72 -35.31 6.27
C VAL A 150 -5.61 -36.10 6.94
N LEU A 151 -4.39 -35.55 6.98
CA LEU A 151 -3.26 -36.20 7.64
C LEU A 151 -3.54 -36.42 9.13
N ALA A 152 -4.00 -35.39 9.84
CA ALA A 152 -4.30 -35.45 11.27
C ALA A 152 -5.39 -36.46 11.63
N TYR A 153 -6.43 -36.61 10.80
CA TYR A 153 -7.59 -37.45 11.13
C TYR A 153 -7.48 -38.88 10.59
N TRP A 154 -6.88 -39.08 9.41
CA TRP A 154 -6.91 -40.36 8.69
C TRP A 154 -5.57 -41.05 8.56
N VAL A 155 -4.45 -40.31 8.50
CA VAL A 155 -3.15 -40.89 8.12
C VAL A 155 -2.24 -41.09 9.34
N LEU A 156 -2.05 -40.05 10.14
CA LEU A 156 -1.13 -40.07 11.28
C LEU A 156 -1.58 -40.94 12.46
N PRO A 157 -2.88 -41.15 12.74
CA PRO A 157 -3.31 -42.07 13.78
C PRO A 157 -3.01 -43.56 13.49
N ILE A 158 -2.63 -43.90 12.25
CA ILE A 158 -2.32 -45.28 11.87
C ILE A 158 -0.96 -45.67 12.48
N GLN A 159 -0.99 -46.44 13.57
CA GLN A 159 0.23 -46.93 14.24
C GLN A 159 1.07 -47.80 13.29
N SER A 160 2.24 -47.32 12.87
CA SER A 160 3.24 -48.11 12.15
C SER A 160 4.65 -47.59 12.32
N THR A 161 5.63 -48.41 11.90
CA THR A 161 7.06 -48.08 11.84
C THR A 161 7.44 -47.13 10.69
N SER A 162 6.56 -46.94 9.69
CA SER A 162 6.78 -46.02 8.56
C SER A 162 6.06 -44.69 8.78
N SER A 163 6.66 -43.58 8.35
CA SER A 163 6.00 -42.26 8.42
C SER A 163 5.02 -42.11 7.27
N TYR A 164 3.77 -42.51 7.49
CA TYR A 164 2.73 -42.50 6.45
C TYR A 164 2.39 -41.09 5.97
N GLY A 165 2.67 -40.04 6.76
CA GLY A 165 2.52 -38.66 6.31
C GLY A 165 3.36 -38.35 5.06
N PHE A 166 4.63 -38.77 5.06
CA PHE A 166 5.51 -38.58 3.89
C PHE A 166 5.19 -39.53 2.74
N VAL A 167 4.71 -40.75 3.01
CA VAL A 167 4.21 -41.64 1.95
C VAL A 167 3.00 -41.02 1.25
N PHE A 168 2.05 -40.50 2.03
CA PHE A 168 0.87 -39.81 1.51
C PHE A 168 1.28 -38.59 0.67
N LEU A 169 2.21 -37.77 1.16
CA LEU A 169 2.73 -36.62 0.43
C LEU A 169 3.39 -37.04 -0.90
N GLY A 170 4.24 -38.07 -0.87
CA GLY A 170 4.91 -38.59 -2.07
C GLY A 170 3.91 -39.10 -3.12
N VAL A 171 2.85 -39.80 -2.70
CA VAL A 171 1.77 -40.26 -3.59
C VAL A 171 0.97 -39.08 -4.16
N LEU A 172 0.63 -38.10 -3.33
CA LEU A 172 -0.09 -36.91 -3.78
C LEU A 172 0.74 -36.09 -4.79
N THR A 173 2.04 -35.93 -4.52
CA THR A 173 3.00 -35.28 -5.43
C THR A 173 3.11 -36.06 -6.74
N ALA A 174 3.24 -37.39 -6.71
CA ALA A 174 3.27 -38.22 -7.92
C ALA A 174 1.97 -38.14 -8.74
N ALA A 175 0.81 -38.10 -8.10
CA ALA A 175 -0.49 -37.98 -8.78
C ALA A 175 -0.60 -36.70 -9.61
N SER A 176 0.15 -35.65 -9.26
CA SER A 176 0.21 -34.39 -9.99
C SER A 176 0.82 -34.52 -11.40
N LEU A 177 1.52 -35.62 -11.72
CA LEU A 177 1.99 -35.94 -13.08
C LEU A 177 0.85 -35.93 -14.10
N LEU A 178 -0.36 -36.32 -13.68
CA LEU A 178 -1.54 -36.33 -14.54
C LEU A 178 -1.92 -34.93 -15.04
N LEU A 179 -1.47 -33.87 -14.36
CA LEU A 179 -1.76 -32.48 -14.72
C LEU A 179 -0.80 -31.93 -15.77
N VAL A 180 0.42 -32.48 -15.88
CA VAL A 180 1.51 -31.94 -16.73
C VAL A 180 1.14 -31.87 -18.21
N ARG A 181 0.33 -32.82 -18.71
CA ARG A 181 -0.16 -32.82 -20.10
C ARG A 181 -0.89 -31.53 -20.51
N TRP A 182 -1.47 -30.81 -19.54
CA TRP A 182 -2.20 -29.58 -19.79
C TRP A 182 -1.38 -28.31 -19.55
N GLN A 183 -0.13 -28.43 -19.13
CA GLN A 183 0.84 -27.34 -19.05
C GLN A 183 1.38 -26.99 -20.45
N PRO A 184 1.73 -25.73 -20.76
CA PRO A 184 2.42 -25.41 -22.01
C PRO A 184 3.80 -26.09 -22.08
N SER A 185 4.28 -26.38 -23.30
CA SER A 185 5.58 -27.01 -23.51
C SER A 185 6.75 -26.04 -23.31
N ARG A 186 6.58 -24.76 -23.63
CA ARG A 186 7.60 -23.71 -23.48
C ARG A 186 6.99 -22.45 -22.86
N LEU A 187 7.80 -21.72 -22.11
CA LEU A 187 7.49 -20.38 -21.62
C LEU A 187 7.75 -19.36 -22.75
N THR A 188 6.90 -18.33 -22.85
CA THR A 188 7.04 -17.28 -23.86
C THR A 188 8.08 -16.26 -23.41
N ASN A 189 9.03 -15.91 -24.28
CA ASN A 189 10.12 -15.00 -23.96
C ASN A 189 9.65 -13.54 -24.09
N GLN A 190 9.13 -12.93 -23.01
CA GLN A 190 8.69 -11.52 -23.00
C GLN A 190 9.55 -10.59 -22.13
N GLN A 191 10.45 -11.12 -21.29
CA GLN A 191 11.13 -10.31 -20.27
C GLN A 191 12.48 -9.70 -20.69
N ALA A 192 12.94 -9.91 -21.92
CA ALA A 192 14.25 -9.41 -22.36
C ALA A 192 14.29 -7.92 -22.75
N GLU A 193 13.15 -7.25 -22.95
CA GLU A 193 13.13 -5.91 -23.58
C GLU A 193 13.00 -4.71 -22.61
N HIS A 194 12.87 -4.89 -21.29
CA HIS A 194 12.56 -3.78 -20.36
C HIS A 194 13.62 -3.50 -19.27
N ALA A 195 14.75 -4.21 -19.26
CA ALA A 195 15.71 -4.13 -18.14
C ALA A 195 16.75 -3.00 -18.24
N GLU A 196 16.91 -2.36 -19.39
CA GLU A 196 17.91 -1.29 -19.57
C GLU A 196 17.25 0.10 -19.61
N SER A 197 17.48 0.93 -18.59
CA SER A 197 17.52 2.41 -18.72
C SER A 197 17.65 3.21 -17.41
N THR A 198 17.94 2.63 -16.24
CA THR A 198 18.33 3.46 -15.07
C THR A 198 19.38 2.78 -14.17
N LYS A 199 20.42 3.54 -13.79
CA LYS A 199 21.38 3.14 -12.75
C LYS A 199 20.62 3.05 -11.42
N PHE A 200 20.41 1.83 -10.93
CA PHE A 200 19.78 1.58 -9.64
C PHE A 200 20.78 1.82 -8.51
N GLY A 201 20.38 2.63 -7.53
CA GLY A 201 21.18 2.94 -6.34
C GLY A 201 20.54 2.35 -5.09
N TRP A 202 21.28 1.49 -4.39
CA TRP A 202 20.89 1.04 -3.06
C TRP A 202 20.80 2.22 -2.10
N GLY A 203 19.83 2.16 -1.18
CA GLY A 203 19.56 3.22 -0.22
C GLY A 203 19.16 2.58 1.10
N LEU A 204 19.40 3.29 2.20
CA LEU A 204 19.16 2.77 3.54
C LEU A 204 17.72 2.27 3.73
N ASN A 205 16.73 2.98 3.17
CA ASN A 205 15.32 2.58 3.23
C ASN A 205 15.05 1.23 2.57
N HIS A 206 15.76 0.91 1.49
CA HIS A 206 15.64 -0.38 0.81
C HIS A 206 16.15 -1.50 1.72
N VAL A 207 17.33 -1.31 2.32
CA VAL A 207 17.92 -2.28 3.25
C VAL A 207 17.05 -2.45 4.49
N LEU A 208 16.56 -1.35 5.07
CA LEU A 208 15.68 -1.38 6.24
C LEU A 208 14.36 -2.12 5.96
N LEU A 209 13.75 -1.92 4.79
CA LEU A 209 12.53 -2.65 4.41
C LEU A 209 12.79 -4.15 4.22
N LEU A 210 13.85 -4.51 3.51
CA LEU A 210 14.20 -5.91 3.27
C LEU A 210 14.59 -6.61 4.58
N GLY A 211 15.34 -5.93 5.44
CA GLY A 211 15.65 -6.40 6.79
C GLY A 211 14.41 -6.54 7.67
N LEU A 212 13.44 -5.62 7.56
CA LEU A 212 12.16 -5.72 8.25
C LEU A 212 11.38 -6.96 7.79
N ALA A 213 11.24 -7.17 6.49
CA ALA A 213 10.56 -8.33 5.94
C ALA A 213 11.25 -9.63 6.41
N PHE A 214 12.57 -9.68 6.34
CA PHE A 214 13.37 -10.80 6.84
C PHE A 214 13.08 -11.08 8.32
N MET A 215 13.22 -10.08 9.21
CA MET A 215 13.05 -10.29 10.66
C MET A 215 11.62 -10.68 11.05
N GLN A 216 10.59 -10.12 10.40
CA GLN A 216 9.21 -10.53 10.65
C GLN A 216 8.99 -12.00 10.27
N LEU A 217 9.55 -12.44 9.15
CA LEU A 217 9.41 -13.83 8.72
C LEU A 217 10.33 -14.78 9.47
N SER A 218 11.45 -14.33 10.03
CA SER A 218 12.24 -15.11 10.99
C SER A 218 11.47 -15.41 12.27
N ALA A 219 10.76 -14.42 12.82
CA ALA A 219 9.88 -14.65 13.98
C ALA A 219 8.79 -15.67 13.65
N ILE A 220 8.16 -15.53 12.48
CA ILE A 220 7.08 -16.42 12.05
C ILE A 220 7.58 -17.84 11.76
N GLY A 221 8.71 -17.98 11.05
CA GLY A 221 9.28 -19.27 10.69
C GLY A 221 9.66 -20.10 11.91
N GLY A 222 10.29 -19.47 12.92
CA GLY A 222 10.64 -20.14 14.18
C GLY A 222 9.40 -20.68 14.91
N LEU A 223 8.37 -19.85 15.10
CA LEU A 223 7.10 -20.29 15.70
C LEU A 223 6.43 -21.41 14.91
N TRP A 224 6.44 -21.30 13.57
CA TRP A 224 5.79 -22.27 12.71
C TRP A 224 6.43 -23.65 12.82
N ALA A 225 7.74 -23.75 12.59
CA ALA A 225 8.44 -25.04 12.57
C ALA A 225 8.29 -25.84 13.87
N TYR A 226 8.15 -25.15 15.00
CA TYR A 226 8.02 -25.76 16.33
C TYR A 226 6.58 -25.75 16.87
N LEU A 227 5.57 -25.39 16.08
CA LEU A 227 4.19 -25.22 16.56
C LEU A 227 3.62 -26.50 17.21
N GLU A 228 3.86 -27.67 16.62
CA GLU A 228 3.43 -28.95 17.21
C GLU A 228 4.23 -29.28 18.49
N PRO A 229 5.58 -29.26 18.52
CA PRO A 229 6.34 -29.42 19.77
C PRO A 229 5.88 -28.48 20.90
N LEU A 230 5.64 -27.21 20.59
CA LEU A 230 5.18 -26.21 21.55
C LEU A 230 3.78 -26.50 22.09
N SER A 231 2.90 -27.15 21.31
CA SER A 231 1.58 -27.53 21.79
C SER A 231 1.63 -28.67 22.82
N LYS A 232 2.57 -29.62 22.66
CA LYS A 232 2.82 -30.70 23.63
C LYS A 232 3.32 -30.15 24.97
N TYR A 233 4.15 -29.10 24.92
CA TYR A 233 4.61 -28.39 26.11
C TYR A 233 3.46 -27.82 26.97
N VAL A 234 2.34 -27.39 26.36
CA VAL A 234 1.15 -26.89 27.07
C VAL A 234 0.18 -28.03 27.46
N GLY A 235 0.61 -29.28 27.32
CA GLY A 235 -0.17 -30.47 27.69
C GLY A 235 -1.26 -30.87 26.69
N MET A 236 -1.14 -30.43 25.42
CA MET A 236 -2.03 -30.92 24.36
C MET A 236 -1.68 -32.35 23.96
N ASP A 237 -2.70 -33.17 23.70
CA ASP A 237 -2.50 -34.48 23.09
C ASP A 237 -2.07 -34.34 21.61
N ALA A 238 -1.49 -35.42 21.07
CA ALA A 238 -0.98 -35.41 19.70
C ALA A 238 -2.07 -35.05 18.68
N GLN A 239 -3.30 -35.55 18.85
CA GLN A 239 -4.36 -35.26 17.89
C GLN A 239 -4.79 -33.78 17.90
N SER A 240 -4.95 -33.16 19.07
CA SER A 240 -5.28 -31.73 19.14
C SER A 240 -4.14 -30.84 18.64
N ALA A 241 -2.88 -31.24 18.90
CA ALA A 241 -1.70 -30.58 18.37
C ALA A 241 -1.67 -30.56 16.84
N GLN A 242 -2.05 -31.67 16.20
CA GLN A 242 -2.13 -31.81 14.75
C GLN A 242 -3.29 -30.98 14.15
N LEU A 243 -4.45 -30.99 14.80
CA LEU A 243 -5.60 -30.17 14.38
C LEU A 243 -5.35 -28.66 14.52
N LEU A 244 -4.55 -28.25 15.50
CA LEU A 244 -4.12 -26.87 15.69
C LEU A 244 -3.37 -26.33 14.47
N VAL A 245 -2.54 -27.15 13.81
CA VAL A 245 -1.83 -26.76 12.58
C VAL A 245 -2.83 -26.40 11.47
N SER A 246 -3.84 -27.26 11.25
CA SER A 246 -4.91 -26.99 10.26
C SER A 246 -5.72 -25.74 10.61
N GLY A 247 -6.10 -25.57 11.88
CA GLY A 247 -6.80 -24.38 12.36
C GLY A 247 -5.99 -23.09 12.16
N THR A 248 -4.68 -23.15 12.39
CA THR A 248 -3.76 -22.03 12.17
C THR A 248 -3.67 -21.65 10.69
N LEU A 249 -3.60 -22.63 9.78
CA LEU A 249 -3.61 -22.38 8.33
C LEU A 249 -4.92 -21.74 7.85
N LEU A 250 -6.07 -22.15 8.40
CA LEU A 250 -7.35 -21.51 8.09
C LEU A 250 -7.37 -20.03 8.54
N MET A 251 -6.79 -19.75 9.71
CA MET A 251 -6.64 -18.37 10.18
C MET A 251 -5.71 -17.54 9.28
N GLN A 252 -4.70 -18.14 8.66
CA GLN A 252 -3.86 -17.46 7.67
C GLN A 252 -4.66 -16.99 6.44
N VAL A 253 -5.59 -17.82 5.93
CA VAL A 253 -6.46 -17.42 4.81
C VAL A 253 -7.29 -16.18 5.18
N LEU A 254 -7.87 -16.16 6.38
CA LEU A 254 -8.61 -15.01 6.89
C LEU A 254 -7.72 -13.77 7.02
N GLY A 255 -6.49 -13.96 7.52
CA GLY A 255 -5.47 -12.93 7.63
C GLY A 255 -5.10 -12.29 6.29
N GLY A 256 -4.90 -13.11 5.26
CA GLY A 256 -4.61 -12.64 3.89
C GLY A 256 -5.76 -11.81 3.32
N CYS A 257 -7.00 -12.30 3.46
CA CYS A 257 -8.21 -11.57 3.04
C CYS A 257 -8.32 -10.22 3.76
N LEU A 258 -8.11 -10.20 5.08
CA LEU A 258 -8.15 -8.98 5.88
C LEU A 258 -7.03 -8.01 5.47
N GLY A 259 -5.83 -8.52 5.21
CA GLY A 259 -4.70 -7.73 4.70
C GLY A 259 -5.04 -6.99 3.41
N ILE A 260 -5.67 -7.65 2.43
CA ILE A 260 -6.10 -7.02 1.17
C ILE A 260 -7.11 -5.88 1.40
N ILE A 261 -8.01 -6.02 2.37
CA ILE A 261 -8.99 -4.98 2.70
C ILE A 261 -8.32 -3.82 3.45
N LEU A 262 -7.55 -4.13 4.49
CA LEU A 262 -6.94 -3.15 5.38
C LEU A 262 -5.84 -2.36 4.68
N VAL A 263 -5.14 -2.96 3.73
CA VAL A 263 -4.05 -2.28 3.04
C VAL A 263 -4.57 -0.98 2.43
N ARG A 264 -5.80 -0.88 1.92
CA ARG A 264 -6.31 0.39 1.34
C ARG A 264 -6.77 1.42 2.38
N ARG A 265 -6.91 1.05 3.64
CA ARG A 265 -7.57 1.85 4.69
C ARG A 265 -6.63 2.27 5.82
N VAL A 266 -5.54 1.55 6.03
CA VAL A 266 -4.62 1.73 7.15
C VAL A 266 -3.24 2.20 6.67
N SER A 267 -2.56 2.98 7.50
CA SER A 267 -1.16 3.40 7.28
C SER A 267 -0.22 2.20 7.28
N ASP A 268 0.65 2.11 6.26
CA ASP A 268 1.51 0.94 6.05
C ASP A 268 2.45 0.68 7.23
N TYR A 269 3.18 1.71 7.65
CA TYR A 269 4.10 1.58 8.77
C TYR A 269 3.40 1.34 10.11
N SER A 270 2.19 1.90 10.29
CA SER A 270 1.37 1.66 11.48
C SER A 270 0.99 0.19 11.60
N MET A 271 0.54 -0.39 10.48
CA MET A 271 0.16 -1.79 10.44
C MET A 271 1.36 -2.71 10.73
N LEU A 272 2.51 -2.47 10.10
CA LEU A 272 3.70 -3.30 10.30
C LEU A 272 4.24 -3.22 11.74
N ALA A 273 4.16 -2.04 12.38
CA ALA A 273 4.53 -1.91 13.79
C ALA A 273 3.56 -2.69 14.70
N VAL A 274 2.24 -2.53 14.49
CA VAL A 274 1.23 -3.26 15.26
C VAL A 274 1.42 -4.77 15.10
N ALA A 275 1.65 -5.23 13.87
CA ALA A 275 1.94 -6.64 13.63
C ALA A 275 3.20 -7.14 14.34
N ALA A 276 4.30 -6.39 14.30
CA ALA A 276 5.52 -6.74 15.03
C ALA A 276 5.30 -6.74 16.55
N SER A 277 4.54 -5.78 17.09
CA SER A 277 4.17 -5.79 18.51
C SER A 277 3.29 -6.99 18.87
N LEU A 278 2.30 -7.32 18.04
CA LEU A 278 1.41 -8.45 18.27
C LEU A 278 2.13 -9.79 18.15
N LEU A 279 2.99 -9.99 17.16
CA LEU A 279 3.79 -11.22 17.02
C LEU A 279 4.69 -11.44 18.25
N GLY A 280 5.36 -10.39 18.73
CA GLY A 280 6.17 -10.47 19.94
C GLY A 280 5.32 -10.74 21.19
N GLY A 281 4.17 -10.07 21.31
CA GLY A 281 3.22 -10.30 22.39
C GLY A 281 2.60 -11.70 22.37
N ILE A 282 2.36 -12.28 21.18
CA ILE A 282 1.88 -13.65 21.03
C ILE A 282 2.95 -14.63 21.46
N ALA A 283 4.20 -14.45 21.01
CA ALA A 283 5.30 -15.34 21.39
C ALA A 283 5.55 -15.31 22.92
N LEU A 284 5.61 -14.12 23.51
CA LEU A 284 5.71 -13.98 24.98
C LEU A 284 4.47 -14.51 25.70
N GLY A 285 3.28 -14.27 25.14
CA GLY A 285 2.03 -14.79 25.66
C GLY A 285 2.05 -16.31 25.70
N MET A 286 2.51 -16.96 24.62
CA MET A 286 2.67 -18.41 24.56
C MET A 286 3.64 -18.89 25.64
N TYR A 287 4.76 -18.18 25.84
CA TYR A 287 5.79 -18.53 26.80
C TYR A 287 5.29 -18.47 28.25
N PHE A 288 4.56 -17.42 28.60
CA PHE A 288 3.94 -17.29 29.93
C PHE A 288 2.63 -18.07 30.10
N SER A 289 2.04 -18.56 29.00
CA SER A 289 0.77 -19.29 29.04
C SER A 289 0.90 -20.78 29.35
N ALA A 290 2.11 -21.28 29.60
CA ALA A 290 2.34 -22.66 30.03
C ALA A 290 1.39 -23.07 31.19
N ASP A 291 1.16 -22.15 32.13
CA ASP A 291 0.28 -22.35 33.29
C ASP A 291 -1.18 -21.89 33.09
N LEU A 292 -1.47 -21.14 32.01
CA LEU A 292 -2.79 -20.55 31.75
C LEU A 292 -3.73 -21.49 30.97
N GLY A 293 -3.21 -22.62 30.50
CA GLY A 293 -3.97 -23.72 29.90
C GLY A 293 -4.19 -23.64 28.38
N VAL A 294 -4.52 -24.80 27.79
CA VAL A 294 -4.64 -25.05 26.35
C VAL A 294 -5.49 -24.03 25.59
N LYS A 295 -6.57 -23.53 26.20
CA LYS A 295 -7.48 -22.56 25.54
C LYS A 295 -6.79 -21.25 25.17
N VAL A 296 -5.91 -20.74 26.04
CA VAL A 296 -5.18 -19.49 25.77
C VAL A 296 -4.20 -19.71 24.64
N PHE A 297 -3.48 -20.83 24.65
CA PHE A 297 -2.54 -21.21 23.60
C PHE A 297 -3.23 -21.32 22.22
N LEU A 298 -4.42 -21.94 22.15
CA LEU A 298 -5.22 -22.02 20.92
C LEU A 298 -5.59 -20.63 20.35
N VAL A 299 -6.01 -19.69 21.20
CA VAL A 299 -6.34 -18.32 20.78
C VAL A 299 -5.10 -17.60 20.25
N LEU A 300 -3.97 -17.76 20.92
CA LEU A 300 -2.69 -17.18 20.50
C LEU A 300 -2.22 -17.74 19.15
N CYS A 301 -2.37 -19.05 18.92
CA CYS A 301 -2.07 -19.67 17.62
C CYS A 301 -2.99 -19.15 16.50
N GLY A 302 -4.28 -18.99 16.78
CA GLY A 302 -5.22 -18.39 15.83
C GLY A 302 -4.86 -16.95 15.47
N ALA A 303 -4.47 -16.15 16.47
CA ALA A 303 -3.99 -14.78 16.25
C ALA A 303 -2.68 -14.74 15.45
N PHE A 304 -1.76 -15.67 15.72
CA PHE A 304 -0.52 -15.84 14.96
C PHE A 304 -0.82 -16.12 13.48
N GLY A 305 -1.68 -17.10 13.19
CA GLY A 305 -2.11 -17.42 11.83
C GLY A 305 -2.71 -16.21 11.12
N LEU A 306 -3.59 -15.45 11.79
CA LEU A 306 -4.21 -14.24 11.24
C LEU A 306 -3.17 -13.17 10.83
N ILE A 307 -2.11 -12.99 11.63
CA ILE A 307 -1.14 -11.92 11.38
C ILE A 307 -0.21 -12.24 10.22
N TRP A 308 0.18 -13.51 10.03
CA TRP A 308 1.18 -13.92 9.06
C TRP A 308 0.91 -13.39 7.65
N LEU A 309 -0.18 -13.80 7.00
CA LEU A 309 -0.45 -13.40 5.61
C LEU A 309 -0.93 -11.95 5.47
N MET A 310 -1.21 -11.27 6.59
CA MET A 310 -1.62 -9.87 6.59
C MET A 310 -0.47 -8.91 6.25
N LEU A 311 0.80 -9.31 6.44
CA LEU A 311 1.97 -8.41 6.33
C LEU A 311 2.40 -8.10 4.89
N THR A 312 2.38 -9.12 4.04
CA THR A 312 2.96 -9.07 2.69
C THR A 312 2.42 -7.91 1.84
N PRO A 313 1.10 -7.62 1.79
CA PRO A 313 0.57 -6.51 1.00
C PRO A 313 1.14 -5.14 1.40
N PHE A 314 1.44 -4.95 2.68
CA PHE A 314 2.00 -3.69 3.20
C PHE A 314 3.49 -3.56 2.88
N GLN A 315 4.26 -4.63 3.06
CA GLN A 315 5.69 -4.66 2.73
C GLN A 315 5.91 -4.40 1.22
N VAL A 316 5.15 -5.06 0.34
CA VAL A 316 5.22 -4.87 -1.11
C VAL A 316 4.85 -3.44 -1.50
N ARG A 317 3.85 -2.84 -0.85
CA ARG A 317 3.49 -1.46 -1.17
C ARG A 317 4.56 -0.47 -0.75
N ILE A 318 5.15 -0.62 0.44
CA ILE A 318 6.27 0.24 0.85
C ILE A 318 7.43 0.06 -0.14
N ALA A 319 7.72 -1.17 -0.59
CA ALA A 319 8.73 -1.42 -1.62
C ALA A 319 8.45 -0.64 -2.91
N LEU A 320 7.22 -0.65 -3.42
CA LEU A 320 6.82 0.12 -4.60
C LEU A 320 6.82 1.64 -4.38
N GLN A 321 6.62 2.09 -3.14
CA GLN A 321 6.74 3.50 -2.78
C GLN A 321 8.20 3.96 -2.78
N LEU A 322 9.11 3.12 -2.28
CA LEU A 322 10.56 3.37 -2.24
C LEU A 322 11.19 3.25 -3.63
N ASP A 323 10.79 2.25 -4.41
CA ASP A 323 11.29 1.96 -5.75
C ASP A 323 10.12 1.64 -6.70
N ARG A 324 9.78 2.63 -7.54
CA ARG A 324 8.73 2.50 -8.55
C ARG A 324 9.08 1.53 -9.68
N SER A 325 10.35 1.16 -9.87
CA SER A 325 10.74 0.17 -10.88
C SER A 325 10.31 -1.25 -10.51
N GLY A 326 9.90 -1.46 -9.25
CA GLY A 326 9.44 -2.76 -8.76
C GLY A 326 10.59 -3.72 -8.42
N ARG A 327 11.86 -3.33 -8.59
CA ARG A 327 13.01 -4.20 -8.29
C ARG A 327 13.05 -4.56 -6.81
N ILE A 328 12.86 -3.59 -5.91
CA ILE A 328 12.79 -3.88 -4.46
C ILE A 328 11.55 -4.72 -4.12
N ALA A 329 10.41 -4.45 -4.76
CA ALA A 329 9.18 -5.22 -4.51
C ALA A 329 9.34 -6.69 -4.91
N ALA A 330 10.10 -6.96 -5.98
CA ALA A 330 10.46 -8.31 -6.40
C ALA A 330 11.39 -9.04 -5.42
N LEU A 331 12.19 -8.32 -4.63
CA LEU A 331 13.07 -8.91 -3.61
C LEU A 331 12.36 -9.24 -2.30
N VAL A 332 11.19 -8.65 -2.02
CA VAL A 332 10.47 -8.86 -0.76
C VAL A 332 10.15 -10.36 -0.55
N PRO A 333 9.55 -11.10 -1.49
CA PRO A 333 9.29 -12.53 -1.30
C PRO A 333 10.55 -13.36 -1.03
N GLY A 334 11.67 -13.04 -1.68
CA GLY A 334 12.94 -13.71 -1.43
C GLY A 334 13.45 -13.49 0.00
N MET A 335 13.37 -12.25 0.50
CA MET A 335 13.73 -11.95 1.89
C MET A 335 12.78 -12.57 2.91
N GLN A 336 11.49 -12.67 2.58
CA GLN A 336 10.50 -13.38 3.39
C GLN A 336 10.85 -14.87 3.51
N LEU A 337 11.20 -15.53 2.40
CA LEU A 337 11.60 -16.93 2.38
C LEU A 337 12.89 -17.18 3.18
N LEU A 338 13.90 -16.32 3.00
CA LEU A 338 15.14 -16.38 3.78
C LEU A 338 14.89 -16.20 5.27
N GLY A 339 13.99 -15.28 5.64
CA GLY A 339 13.56 -15.11 7.03
C GLY A 339 12.90 -16.38 7.57
N CYS A 340 11.95 -16.95 6.83
CA CYS A 340 11.26 -18.20 7.20
C CYS A 340 12.24 -19.36 7.46
N ALA A 341 13.35 -19.45 6.74
CA ALA A 341 14.39 -20.45 6.98
C ALA A 341 15.30 -20.09 8.17
N PHE A 342 15.64 -18.81 8.32
CA PHE A 342 16.54 -18.34 9.36
C PHE A 342 15.94 -18.48 10.78
N GLY A 343 14.62 -18.33 10.91
CA GLY A 343 13.91 -18.52 12.17
C GLY A 343 14.18 -19.90 12.81
N PRO A 344 13.78 -21.00 12.16
CA PRO A 344 14.01 -22.37 12.65
C PRO A 344 15.48 -22.69 12.89
N LEU A 345 16.39 -22.20 12.04
CA LEU A 345 17.84 -22.34 12.23
C LEU A 345 18.27 -21.73 13.56
N MET A 346 17.92 -20.46 13.79
CA MET A 346 18.29 -19.79 15.04
C MET A 346 17.60 -20.43 16.23
N SER A 347 16.34 -20.83 16.10
CA SER A 347 15.61 -21.57 17.14
C SER A 347 16.31 -22.88 17.52
N SER A 348 16.82 -23.65 16.57
CA SER A 348 17.51 -24.94 16.84
C SER A 348 18.69 -24.83 17.80
N GLN A 349 19.38 -23.68 17.81
CA GLN A 349 20.54 -23.45 18.68
C GLN A 349 20.18 -23.27 20.17
N TRP A 350 18.90 -23.04 20.47
CA TRP A 350 18.40 -22.77 21.81
C TRP A 350 17.46 -23.87 22.33
N VAL A 351 17.19 -24.88 21.52
CA VAL A 351 16.47 -26.06 21.96
C VAL A 351 17.48 -27.01 22.60
N VAL A 352 17.20 -27.44 23.84
CA VAL A 352 18.03 -28.42 24.55
C VAL A 352 17.10 -29.47 25.16
N GLY A 353 17.34 -30.75 24.86
CA GLY A 353 16.50 -31.85 25.34
C GLY A 353 15.07 -31.76 24.80
N GLU A 354 14.07 -31.75 25.70
CA GLU A 354 12.65 -31.65 25.34
C GLU A 354 12.10 -30.21 25.40
N ASN A 355 12.94 -29.23 25.73
CA ASN A 355 12.50 -27.86 26.01
C ASN A 355 12.44 -27.00 24.74
N ALA A 356 11.26 -26.94 24.11
CA ALA A 356 11.00 -26.06 22.96
C ALA A 356 10.63 -24.60 23.35
N GLU A 357 10.39 -24.30 24.63
CA GLU A 357 9.89 -23.00 25.11
C GLU A 357 10.76 -21.80 24.69
N TYR A 358 12.08 -21.98 24.60
CA TYR A 358 13.02 -20.92 24.22
C TYR A 358 12.85 -20.45 22.77
N VAL A 359 12.21 -21.25 21.90
CA VAL A 359 11.84 -20.86 20.54
C VAL A 359 10.92 -19.63 20.55
N LEU A 360 10.07 -19.52 21.57
CA LEU A 360 9.17 -18.38 21.75
C LEU A 360 9.95 -17.10 22.07
N LEU A 361 10.98 -17.19 22.90
CA LEU A 361 11.84 -16.03 23.22
C LEU A 361 12.65 -15.58 22.01
N VAL A 362 13.22 -16.52 21.24
CA VAL A 362 13.92 -16.21 19.98
C VAL A 362 12.98 -15.48 19.00
N SER A 363 11.75 -15.97 18.85
CA SER A 363 10.74 -15.36 17.98
C SER A 363 10.32 -13.98 18.47
N ALA A 364 10.18 -13.78 19.78
CA ALA A 364 9.91 -12.48 20.38
C ALA A 364 11.05 -11.48 20.13
N THR A 365 12.31 -11.92 20.20
CA THR A 365 13.48 -11.08 19.89
C THR A 365 13.47 -10.62 18.43
N PHE A 366 13.21 -11.51 17.47
CA PHE A 366 13.08 -11.12 16.06
C PHE A 366 11.95 -10.11 15.85
N SER A 367 10.83 -10.29 16.55
CA SER A 367 9.71 -9.36 16.47
C SER A 367 10.03 -7.98 17.05
N LEU A 368 10.83 -7.92 18.12
CA LEU A 368 11.34 -6.66 18.69
C LEU A 368 12.29 -5.95 17.72
N ILE A 369 13.21 -6.69 17.09
CA ILE A 369 14.11 -6.15 16.05
C ILE A 369 13.28 -5.59 14.88
N ALA A 370 12.29 -6.34 14.41
CA ALA A 370 11.37 -5.88 13.38
C ALA A 370 10.65 -4.58 13.78
N LEU A 371 10.17 -4.47 15.02
CA LEU A 371 9.53 -3.25 15.53
C LEU A 371 10.50 -2.05 15.49
N THR A 372 11.75 -2.25 15.90
CA THR A 372 12.79 -1.22 15.81
C THR A 372 13.07 -0.82 14.36
N LEU A 373 13.16 -1.77 13.43
CA LEU A 373 13.33 -1.51 12.00
C LEU A 373 12.17 -0.72 11.41
N VAL A 374 10.92 -0.98 11.80
CA VAL A 374 9.78 -0.13 11.40
C VAL A 374 9.97 1.30 11.91
N GLY A 375 10.41 1.46 13.16
CA GLY A 375 10.69 2.77 13.75
C GLY A 375 11.76 3.55 12.99
N LEU A 376 12.86 2.89 12.60
CA LEU A 376 13.92 3.48 11.79
C LEU A 376 13.45 3.82 10.38
N LEU A 377 12.74 2.90 9.72
CA LEU A 377 12.22 3.08 8.37
C LEU A 377 11.23 4.26 8.28
N ARG A 378 10.42 4.49 9.33
CA ARG A 378 9.55 5.67 9.43
C ARG A 378 10.30 7.00 9.55
N ARG A 379 11.47 6.99 10.19
CA ARG A 379 12.28 8.20 10.45
C ARG A 379 13.15 8.58 9.26
N CYS A 380 13.49 7.62 8.41
CA CYS A 380 14.21 7.93 7.20
C CYS A 380 13.25 8.59 6.18
N PRO A 381 13.60 9.75 5.61
CA PRO A 381 12.76 10.40 4.61
C PRO A 381 12.60 9.46 3.41
N ALA A 382 11.35 9.14 3.06
CA ALA A 382 11.05 8.57 1.76
C ALA A 382 11.66 9.48 0.68
N SER A 383 12.18 8.87 -0.39
CA SER A 383 12.80 9.49 -1.58
C SER A 383 12.50 10.99 -1.76
N LYS A 384 13.54 11.80 -1.99
CA LYS A 384 13.55 13.27 -2.16
C LYS A 384 12.16 13.90 -2.39
N PRO A 385 11.73 14.90 -1.60
CA PRO A 385 10.46 15.60 -1.82
C PRO A 385 10.36 16.01 -3.30
N ALA A 386 9.16 15.91 -3.87
CA ALA A 386 8.92 16.33 -5.25
C ALA A 386 9.49 17.73 -5.44
N SER A 387 10.60 17.83 -6.18
CA SER A 387 11.28 19.10 -6.39
C SER A 387 10.52 19.88 -7.44
N PHE A 388 10.20 21.15 -7.13
CA PHE A 388 9.64 22.08 -8.11
C PHE A 388 10.74 22.77 -8.95
N ALA A 389 12.00 22.37 -8.79
CA ALA A 389 13.11 22.94 -9.53
C ALA A 389 12.87 22.82 -11.05
N ARG A 390 12.92 23.97 -11.73
CA ARG A 390 12.69 24.15 -13.18
C ARG A 390 11.29 23.73 -13.66
N LYS A 391 10.33 23.57 -12.76
CA LYS A 391 8.92 23.34 -13.12
C LYS A 391 8.24 24.65 -13.48
N VAL A 392 7.49 24.66 -14.57
CA VAL A 392 6.67 25.81 -14.99
C VAL A 392 5.36 25.75 -14.20
N VAL A 393 5.16 26.71 -13.29
CA VAL A 393 4.02 26.72 -12.38
C VAL A 393 3.17 27.96 -12.59
N LEU A 394 1.96 27.78 -13.12
CA LEU A 394 0.95 28.83 -13.19
C LEU A 394 0.20 28.93 -11.85
N VAL A 395 0.19 30.10 -11.22
CA VAL A 395 -0.57 30.38 -10.00
C VAL A 395 -1.66 31.40 -10.31
N VAL A 396 -2.92 30.95 -10.31
CA VAL A 396 -4.10 31.77 -10.57
C VAL A 396 -4.63 32.34 -9.26
N GLY A 397 -4.73 33.66 -9.16
CA GLY A 397 -5.07 34.36 -7.90
C GLY A 397 -3.82 34.61 -7.04
N ALA A 398 -2.72 35.03 -7.65
CA ALA A 398 -1.42 35.17 -6.99
C ALA A 398 -1.16 36.54 -6.34
N SER A 399 -2.00 37.55 -6.54
CA SER A 399 -1.70 38.92 -6.10
C SER A 399 -1.79 39.13 -4.57
N SER A 400 -2.40 38.22 -3.82
CA SER A 400 -2.54 38.31 -2.36
C SER A 400 -2.82 36.95 -1.73
N GLY A 401 -2.79 36.86 -0.39
CA GLY A 401 -3.23 35.69 0.34
C GLY A 401 -2.37 34.45 0.04
N MET A 402 -2.97 33.28 0.26
CA MET A 402 -2.33 31.98 0.03
C MET A 402 -1.68 31.84 -1.36
N GLY A 403 -2.27 32.43 -2.41
CA GLY A 403 -1.71 32.39 -3.76
C GLY A 403 -0.38 33.12 -3.87
N ARG A 404 -0.27 34.30 -3.24
CA ARG A 404 0.97 35.09 -3.19
C ARG A 404 2.05 34.36 -2.41
N GLY A 405 1.73 33.92 -1.19
CA GLY A 405 2.68 33.20 -0.34
C GLY A 405 3.17 31.89 -0.99
N LEU A 406 2.29 31.17 -1.67
CA LEU A 406 2.66 29.96 -2.40
C LEU A 406 3.58 30.26 -3.59
N ALA A 407 3.30 31.32 -4.37
CA ALA A 407 4.13 31.73 -5.49
C ALA A 407 5.58 32.03 -5.05
N VAL A 408 5.75 32.79 -3.95
CA VAL A 408 7.08 33.08 -3.37
C VAL A 408 7.80 31.78 -2.99
N ARG A 409 7.15 30.89 -2.24
CA ARG A 409 7.77 29.65 -1.77
C ARG A 409 8.10 28.67 -2.89
N LEU A 410 7.27 28.58 -3.93
CA LEU A 410 7.57 27.75 -5.10
C LEU A 410 8.77 28.27 -5.88
N ALA A 411 8.90 29.60 -6.02
CA ALA A 411 10.06 30.20 -6.65
C ALA A 411 11.35 29.94 -5.86
N GLN A 412 11.30 29.99 -4.52
CA GLN A 412 12.41 29.62 -3.63
C GLN A 412 12.83 28.14 -3.80
N GLU A 413 11.90 27.26 -4.18
CA GLU A 413 12.19 25.85 -4.52
C GLU A 413 12.69 25.66 -5.97
N GLY A 414 12.95 26.76 -6.69
CA GLY A 414 13.50 26.79 -8.03
C GLY A 414 12.47 26.65 -9.16
N ALA A 415 11.18 26.80 -8.86
CA ALA A 415 10.14 26.83 -9.89
C ALA A 415 10.25 28.09 -10.78
N TRP A 416 9.74 27.98 -12.00
CA TRP A 416 9.51 29.11 -12.89
C TRP A 416 8.04 29.48 -12.76
N VAL A 417 7.77 30.49 -11.95
CA VAL A 417 6.41 30.88 -11.58
C VAL A 417 5.84 31.82 -12.64
N VAL A 418 4.61 31.55 -13.06
CA VAL A 418 3.78 32.48 -13.82
C VAL A 418 2.61 32.85 -12.92
N ALA A 419 2.56 34.09 -12.46
CA ALA A 419 1.57 34.59 -11.52
C ALA A 419 0.51 35.43 -12.24
N THR A 420 -0.76 35.11 -12.04
CA THR A 420 -1.88 35.84 -12.66
C THR A 420 -2.96 36.24 -11.66
N ALA A 421 -3.50 37.44 -11.85
CA ALA A 421 -4.60 38.07 -11.12
C ALA A 421 -5.00 39.38 -11.81
N ARG A 422 -6.07 40.05 -11.34
CA ARG A 422 -6.53 41.33 -11.91
C ARG A 422 -5.67 42.54 -11.54
N ARG A 423 -5.08 42.54 -10.34
CA ARG A 423 -4.37 43.71 -9.77
C ARG A 423 -2.91 43.72 -10.21
N LYS A 424 -2.63 44.44 -11.30
CA LYS A 424 -1.30 44.50 -11.94
C LYS A 424 -0.19 44.99 -11.01
N GLU A 425 -0.44 46.02 -10.22
CA GLU A 425 0.57 46.60 -9.31
C GLU A 425 1.06 45.57 -8.27
N LEU A 426 0.14 44.90 -7.59
CA LEU A 426 0.48 43.86 -6.62
C LEU A 426 1.20 42.64 -7.24
N LEU A 427 0.92 42.35 -8.52
CA LEU A 427 1.66 41.32 -9.25
C LEU A 427 3.09 41.79 -9.52
N ASN A 428 3.29 43.04 -9.95
CA ASN A 428 4.63 43.59 -10.16
C ASN A 428 5.45 43.55 -8.87
N ASP A 429 4.85 43.89 -7.73
CA ASP A 429 5.51 43.78 -6.41
C ASP A 429 5.92 42.33 -6.09
N LEU A 430 5.04 41.36 -6.36
CA LEU A 430 5.35 39.94 -6.22
C LEU A 430 6.49 39.50 -7.14
N GLN A 431 6.49 39.96 -8.40
CA GLN A 431 7.56 39.67 -9.34
C GLN A 431 8.91 40.20 -8.83
N GLN A 432 8.93 41.44 -8.36
CA GLN A 432 10.12 42.06 -7.80
C GLN A 432 10.61 41.30 -6.57
N GLU A 433 9.72 40.96 -5.62
CA GLU A 433 10.10 40.16 -4.45
C GLU A 433 10.75 38.83 -4.84
N ILE A 434 10.12 38.08 -5.74
CA ILE A 434 10.65 36.78 -6.18
C ILE A 434 12.01 36.95 -6.89
N THR A 435 12.15 37.98 -7.72
CA THR A 435 13.37 38.24 -8.47
C THR A 435 14.53 38.66 -7.56
N LEU A 436 14.25 39.50 -6.55
CA LEU A 436 15.23 39.90 -5.53
C LEU A 436 15.72 38.70 -4.70
N GLN A 437 14.89 37.68 -4.52
CA GLN A 437 15.26 36.41 -3.88
C GLN A 437 15.93 35.40 -4.84
N GLY A 438 16.24 35.79 -6.09
CA GLY A 438 16.89 34.96 -7.09
C GLY A 438 15.98 33.94 -7.79
N GLY A 439 14.67 34.03 -7.58
CA GLY A 439 13.67 33.19 -8.25
C GLY A 439 13.32 33.69 -9.64
N LYS A 440 12.55 32.89 -10.39
CA LYS A 440 12.00 33.28 -11.71
C LYS A 440 10.50 33.47 -11.61
N CYS A 441 10.02 34.67 -11.91
CA CYS A 441 8.60 35.00 -11.95
C CYS A 441 8.24 35.83 -13.19
N LEU A 442 7.20 35.42 -13.89
CA LEU A 442 6.48 36.24 -14.86
C LEU A 442 5.11 36.57 -14.32
N VAL A 443 4.62 37.77 -14.64
CA VAL A 443 3.29 38.21 -14.22
C VAL A 443 2.45 38.58 -15.42
N SER A 444 1.18 38.22 -15.36
CA SER A 444 0.19 38.64 -16.34
C SER A 444 -1.08 39.09 -15.62
N ALA A 445 -1.56 40.29 -15.94
CA ALA A 445 -2.77 40.82 -15.35
C ALA A 445 -3.98 40.38 -16.18
N VAL A 446 -4.64 39.30 -15.74
CA VAL A 446 -5.78 38.69 -16.44
C VAL A 446 -6.97 38.62 -15.49
N ASP A 447 -8.14 39.01 -15.98
CA ASP A 447 -9.40 38.67 -15.31
C ASP A 447 -9.74 37.21 -15.58
N ALA A 448 -9.82 36.41 -14.52
CA ALA A 448 -10.12 35.00 -14.62
C ALA A 448 -11.54 34.71 -15.14
N LEU A 449 -12.45 35.70 -15.14
CA LEU A 449 -13.77 35.59 -15.76
C LEU A 449 -13.74 35.73 -17.29
N ASP A 450 -12.65 36.26 -17.85
CA ASP A 450 -12.45 36.32 -19.30
C ASP A 450 -11.83 34.99 -19.77
N GLU A 451 -12.68 34.15 -20.35
CA GLU A 451 -12.31 32.82 -20.86
C GLU A 451 -11.20 32.91 -21.92
N GLN A 452 -11.30 33.87 -22.84
CA GLN A 452 -10.34 34.02 -23.94
C GLN A 452 -8.99 34.49 -23.43
N ALA A 453 -8.97 35.44 -22.50
CA ALA A 453 -7.73 35.91 -21.89
C ALA A 453 -7.06 34.83 -21.02
N ALA A 454 -7.85 34.03 -20.27
CA ALA A 454 -7.34 32.92 -19.48
C ALA A 454 -6.69 31.84 -20.35
N ALA A 455 -7.35 31.44 -21.44
CA ALA A 455 -6.81 30.49 -22.42
C ALA A 455 -5.57 31.07 -23.12
N GLY A 456 -5.60 32.34 -23.52
CA GLY A 456 -4.49 33.05 -24.15
C GLY A 456 -3.23 33.06 -23.28
N LEU A 457 -3.37 33.24 -21.96
CA LEU A 457 -2.24 33.16 -21.05
C LEU A 457 -1.63 31.74 -20.99
N VAL A 458 -2.46 30.69 -21.01
CA VAL A 458 -1.94 29.31 -21.07
C VAL A 458 -1.16 29.09 -22.37
N ASP A 459 -1.65 29.58 -23.50
CA ASP A 459 -0.94 29.51 -24.78
C ASP A 459 0.38 30.28 -24.76
N GLU A 460 0.43 31.47 -24.16
CA GLU A 460 1.67 32.25 -23.98
C GLU A 460 2.71 31.49 -23.16
N ILE A 461 2.30 30.84 -22.06
CA ILE A 461 3.18 30.01 -21.23
C ILE A 461 3.75 28.86 -22.07
N VAL A 462 2.92 28.21 -22.88
CA VAL A 462 3.34 27.10 -23.74
C VAL A 462 4.27 27.58 -24.84
N LYS A 463 4.00 28.73 -25.46
CA LYS A 463 4.91 29.34 -26.45
C LYS A 463 6.27 29.65 -25.84
N LEU A 464 6.31 30.15 -24.61
CA LEU A 464 7.55 30.58 -23.95
C LEU A 464 8.39 29.42 -23.40
N TYR A 465 7.73 28.43 -22.77
CA TYR A 465 8.42 27.36 -22.05
C TYR A 465 8.26 25.97 -22.68
N GLY A 466 7.45 25.83 -23.71
CA GLY A 466 7.12 24.56 -24.38
C GLY A 466 6.22 23.61 -23.56
N ARG A 467 5.87 23.98 -22.32
CA ARG A 467 5.14 23.13 -21.38
C ARG A 467 4.45 23.92 -20.27
N LEU A 468 3.48 23.27 -19.61
CA LEU A 468 2.91 23.69 -18.33
C LEU A 468 2.97 22.50 -17.36
N ASP A 469 3.85 22.56 -16.36
CA ASP A 469 4.05 21.42 -15.43
C ASP A 469 2.99 21.39 -14.32
N VAL A 470 2.66 22.55 -13.76
CA VAL A 470 1.73 22.69 -12.64
C VAL A 470 0.81 23.88 -12.86
N VAL A 471 -0.49 23.71 -12.61
CA VAL A 471 -1.44 24.82 -12.50
C VAL A 471 -2.06 24.81 -11.10
N VAL A 472 -2.00 25.95 -10.42
CA VAL A 472 -2.61 26.17 -9.11
C VAL A 472 -3.82 27.09 -9.29
N LEU A 473 -5.01 26.51 -9.21
CA LEU A 473 -6.29 27.19 -9.34
C LEU A 473 -6.74 27.66 -7.96
N ASN A 474 -6.26 28.84 -7.55
CA ASN A 474 -6.46 29.38 -6.20
C ASN A 474 -7.47 30.54 -6.12
N ALA A 475 -7.85 31.14 -7.25
CA ALA A 475 -8.79 32.26 -7.26
C ALA A 475 -10.18 31.88 -6.71
N GLY A 476 -10.77 32.82 -5.95
CA GLY A 476 -12.10 32.69 -5.35
C GLY A 476 -12.14 33.17 -3.90
N GLY A 477 -13.35 33.29 -3.38
CA GLY A 477 -13.65 33.77 -2.03
C GLY A 477 -15.07 34.35 -1.98
N ALA A 478 -15.57 34.56 -0.77
CA ALA A 478 -16.82 35.26 -0.51
C ALA A 478 -16.81 35.82 0.93
N PRO A 479 -17.43 36.99 1.16
CA PRO A 479 -17.69 37.49 2.51
C PRO A 479 -18.82 36.69 3.17
N ALA A 480 -19.27 37.12 4.35
CA ALA A 480 -20.52 36.65 4.93
C ALA A 480 -21.72 37.03 4.04
N LEU A 481 -22.54 36.04 3.69
CA LEU A 481 -23.68 36.16 2.76
C LEU A 481 -24.95 35.61 3.41
N ASP A 482 -25.82 36.49 3.89
CA ASP A 482 -27.13 36.09 4.42
C ASP A 482 -28.08 35.70 3.29
N MET A 483 -28.36 34.40 3.17
CA MET A 483 -29.28 33.85 2.17
C MET A 483 -30.70 34.43 2.23
N ARG A 484 -31.11 35.05 3.35
CA ARG A 484 -32.40 35.71 3.50
C ARG A 484 -32.50 37.02 2.71
N GLU A 485 -31.36 37.61 2.35
CA GLU A 485 -31.25 38.90 1.68
C GLU A 485 -30.74 38.78 0.23
N MET A 486 -30.27 37.61 -0.17
CA MET A 486 -29.69 37.39 -1.50
C MET A 486 -30.75 37.31 -2.59
N LYS A 487 -30.44 37.90 -3.75
CA LYS A 487 -31.17 37.70 -5.00
C LYS A 487 -30.52 36.60 -5.83
N ALA A 488 -31.28 36.00 -6.75
CA ALA A 488 -30.76 34.97 -7.66
C ALA A 488 -29.54 35.47 -8.49
N ALA A 489 -29.53 36.75 -8.85
CA ALA A 489 -28.41 37.38 -9.55
C ALA A 489 -27.13 37.38 -8.70
N ASP A 490 -27.23 37.62 -7.39
CA ASP A 490 -26.09 37.60 -6.47
C ASP A 490 -25.52 36.18 -6.37
N VAL A 491 -26.39 35.18 -6.22
CA VAL A 491 -25.99 33.76 -6.20
C VAL A 491 -25.26 33.38 -7.48
N THR A 492 -25.76 33.81 -8.64
CA THR A 492 -25.15 33.55 -9.94
C THR A 492 -23.79 34.24 -10.06
N ALA A 493 -23.68 35.50 -9.63
CA ALA A 493 -22.41 36.23 -9.65
C ALA A 493 -21.33 35.55 -8.80
N TYR A 494 -21.69 35.08 -7.60
CA TYR A 494 -20.77 34.33 -6.74
C TYR A 494 -20.41 32.95 -7.27
N MET A 495 -21.33 32.29 -7.98
CA MET A 495 -21.01 31.07 -8.71
C MET A 495 -19.91 31.35 -9.74
N ARG A 496 -20.09 32.37 -10.59
CA ARG A 496 -19.11 32.72 -11.64
C ARG A 496 -17.75 33.10 -11.05
N SER A 497 -17.73 33.93 -10.01
CA SER A 497 -16.49 34.39 -9.38
C SER A 497 -15.70 33.33 -8.60
N ASN A 498 -16.28 32.14 -8.41
CA ASN A 498 -15.64 31.02 -7.72
C ASN A 498 -15.50 29.76 -8.57
N TYR A 499 -16.40 29.53 -9.54
CA TYR A 499 -16.45 28.35 -10.41
C TYR A 499 -15.84 28.65 -11.79
N ASP A 500 -16.40 29.61 -12.53
CA ASP A 500 -15.96 29.94 -13.89
C ASP A 500 -14.48 30.33 -13.92
N VAL A 501 -14.04 31.12 -12.93
CA VAL A 501 -12.62 31.53 -12.77
C VAL A 501 -11.64 30.36 -12.69
N VAL A 502 -12.10 29.18 -12.24
CA VAL A 502 -11.29 27.95 -12.20
C VAL A 502 -11.39 27.21 -13.53
N VAL A 503 -12.61 27.09 -14.06
CA VAL A 503 -12.90 26.37 -15.32
C VAL A 503 -12.16 26.97 -16.50
N ASN A 504 -12.12 28.30 -16.59
CA ASN A 504 -11.49 29.06 -17.68
C ASN A 504 -9.99 28.77 -17.84
N TYR A 505 -9.30 28.39 -16.76
CA TYR A 505 -7.91 27.95 -16.82
C TYR A 505 -7.75 26.43 -16.87
N LEU A 506 -8.68 25.69 -16.26
CA LEU A 506 -8.60 24.24 -16.10
C LEU A 506 -8.53 23.53 -17.45
N PHE A 507 -9.46 23.79 -18.36
CA PHE A 507 -9.53 23.04 -19.62
C PHE A 507 -8.38 23.35 -20.59
N PRO A 508 -7.97 24.62 -20.80
CA PRO A 508 -6.75 24.91 -21.56
C PRO A 508 -5.50 24.24 -20.98
N ALA A 509 -5.36 24.23 -19.64
CA ALA A 509 -4.26 23.54 -18.98
C ALA A 509 -4.32 22.01 -19.18
N LEU A 510 -5.51 21.39 -19.07
CA LEU A 510 -5.70 19.95 -19.28
C LEU A 510 -5.41 19.54 -20.72
N GLU A 511 -5.76 20.37 -21.70
CA GLU A 511 -5.45 20.14 -23.10
C GLU A 511 -3.93 20.10 -23.31
N GLN A 512 -3.22 21.12 -22.84
CA GLN A 512 -1.76 21.15 -22.91
C GLN A 512 -1.11 19.99 -22.15
N MET A 513 -1.52 19.74 -20.91
CA MET A 513 -0.98 18.67 -20.07
C MET A 513 -1.22 17.28 -20.70
N SER A 514 -2.35 17.10 -21.39
CA SER A 514 -2.64 15.88 -22.14
C SER A 514 -1.69 15.70 -23.32
N ARG A 515 -1.41 16.78 -24.08
CA ARG A 515 -0.48 16.74 -25.23
C ARG A 515 0.94 16.40 -24.81
N GLN A 516 1.43 16.94 -23.69
CA GLN A 516 2.78 16.65 -23.17
C GLN A 516 2.87 15.36 -22.34
N GLY A 517 1.76 14.64 -22.11
CA GLY A 517 1.71 13.36 -21.39
C GLY A 517 2.00 13.42 -19.88
N HIS A 518 2.04 14.62 -19.30
CA HIS A 518 2.23 14.81 -17.86
C HIS A 518 1.71 16.17 -17.41
N GLY A 519 1.26 16.26 -16.16
CA GLY A 519 0.84 17.54 -15.58
C GLY A 519 0.39 17.42 -14.13
N PHE A 520 0.24 18.55 -13.45
CA PHE A 520 -0.25 18.58 -12.07
C PHE A 520 -1.22 19.74 -11.85
N VAL A 521 -2.49 19.41 -11.65
CA VAL A 521 -3.54 20.36 -11.28
C VAL A 521 -3.67 20.39 -9.76
N VAL A 522 -3.47 21.57 -9.18
CA VAL A 522 -3.73 21.86 -7.77
C VAL A 522 -4.92 22.80 -7.72
N HIS A 523 -5.96 22.43 -7.00
CA HIS A 523 -7.17 23.23 -6.87
C HIS A 523 -7.40 23.59 -5.40
N THR A 524 -7.51 24.89 -5.12
CA THR A 524 -7.89 25.39 -3.80
C THR A 524 -9.43 25.42 -3.69
N ASN A 525 -9.95 24.36 -3.09
CA ASN A 525 -11.35 24.23 -2.71
C ASN A 525 -11.57 24.83 -1.30
N SER A 526 -12.55 24.35 -0.56
CA SER A 526 -12.81 24.74 0.83
C SER A 526 -13.51 23.62 1.58
N LEU A 527 -13.35 23.56 2.89
CA LEU A 527 -14.20 22.71 3.74
C LEU A 527 -15.70 23.01 3.56
N ALA A 528 -16.05 24.25 3.18
CA ALA A 528 -17.41 24.66 2.82
C ALA A 528 -17.95 24.00 1.53
N GLY A 529 -17.11 23.33 0.74
CA GLY A 529 -17.55 22.51 -0.40
C GLY A 529 -18.12 21.14 -0.01
N PHE A 530 -18.06 20.76 1.27
CA PHE A 530 -18.62 19.48 1.75
C PHE A 530 -20.06 19.57 2.25
N LEU A 531 -20.49 20.74 2.70
CA LEU A 531 -21.80 21.00 3.27
C LEU A 531 -22.15 22.49 3.15
N GLY A 532 -23.43 22.82 3.21
CA GLY A 532 -23.86 24.22 3.25
C GLY A 532 -23.48 24.86 4.58
N VAL A 533 -22.57 25.83 4.55
CA VAL A 533 -22.15 26.57 5.73
C VAL A 533 -22.99 27.84 5.85
N THR A 534 -23.43 28.16 7.08
CA THR A 534 -24.20 29.39 7.37
C THR A 534 -23.41 30.61 6.90
N LEU A 535 -24.07 31.59 6.28
CA LEU A 535 -23.46 32.77 5.68
C LEU A 535 -22.52 32.52 4.49
N GLN A 536 -22.50 31.32 3.89
CA GLN A 536 -21.59 30.97 2.79
C GLN A 536 -22.31 30.29 1.63
N GLY A 537 -23.64 30.44 1.51
CA GLY A 537 -24.48 29.63 0.60
C GLY A 537 -23.98 29.52 -0.84
N PRO A 538 -23.81 30.63 -1.59
CA PRO A 538 -23.35 30.58 -2.99
C PRO A 538 -21.90 30.09 -3.12
N TYR A 539 -21.04 30.44 -2.17
CA TYR A 539 -19.65 29.98 -2.13
C TYR A 539 -19.57 28.47 -1.90
N SER A 540 -20.29 27.94 -0.91
CA SER A 540 -20.46 26.51 -0.66
C SER A 540 -20.97 25.78 -1.89
N ALA A 541 -21.94 26.35 -2.61
CA ALA A 541 -22.46 25.77 -3.85
C ALA A 541 -21.37 25.68 -4.94
N ALA A 542 -20.64 26.77 -5.20
CA ALA A 542 -19.56 26.79 -6.19
C ALA A 542 -18.42 25.81 -5.85
N LYS A 543 -17.99 25.80 -4.58
CA LYS A 543 -16.94 24.88 -4.08
C LYS A 543 -17.37 23.41 -4.08
N GLY A 544 -18.66 23.15 -3.85
CA GLY A 544 -19.27 21.83 -4.04
C GLY A 544 -19.28 21.37 -5.50
N ALA A 545 -19.65 22.26 -6.43
CA ALA A 545 -19.63 21.98 -7.86
C ALA A 545 -18.20 21.69 -8.37
N LEU A 546 -17.22 22.52 -8.00
CA LEU A 546 -15.82 22.30 -8.35
C LEU A 546 -15.25 21.00 -7.80
N ARG A 547 -15.66 20.59 -6.60
CA ARG A 547 -15.22 19.29 -6.05
C ARG A 547 -15.58 18.16 -6.99
N LEU A 548 -16.84 18.11 -7.43
CA LEU A 548 -17.33 17.07 -8.31
C LEU A 548 -16.68 17.15 -9.70
N LEU A 549 -16.53 18.36 -10.25
CA LEU A 549 -15.85 18.55 -11.53
C LEU A 549 -14.42 18.00 -11.50
N ILE A 550 -13.62 18.37 -10.50
CA ILE A 550 -12.23 17.92 -10.37
C ILE A 550 -12.14 16.40 -10.13
N ASP A 551 -13.06 15.81 -9.36
CA ASP A 551 -13.13 14.36 -9.18
C ASP A 551 -13.41 13.65 -10.52
N THR A 552 -14.30 14.18 -11.36
CA THR A 552 -14.55 13.66 -12.71
C THR A 552 -13.31 13.79 -13.59
N CYS A 553 -12.67 14.96 -13.64
CA CYS A 553 -11.43 15.15 -14.39
C CYS A 553 -10.32 14.18 -13.93
N ARG A 554 -10.22 13.90 -12.63
CA ARG A 554 -9.26 12.95 -12.08
C ARG A 554 -9.45 11.54 -12.63
N ILE A 555 -10.71 11.11 -12.81
CA ILE A 555 -11.05 9.80 -13.37
C ILE A 555 -10.72 9.76 -14.86
N GLU A 556 -11.17 10.76 -15.62
CA GLU A 556 -11.08 10.77 -17.08
C GLU A 556 -9.66 11.05 -17.60
N PHE A 557 -8.89 11.88 -16.91
CA PHE A 557 -7.52 12.25 -17.31
C PHE A 557 -6.43 11.45 -16.58
N GLY A 558 -6.78 10.56 -15.64
CA GLY A 558 -5.81 9.80 -14.85
C GLY A 558 -4.88 8.90 -15.69
N GLY A 559 -5.35 8.42 -16.84
CA GLY A 559 -4.54 7.65 -17.80
C GLY A 559 -3.57 8.48 -18.65
N ARG A 560 -3.64 9.81 -18.60
CA ARG A 560 -2.83 10.74 -19.41
C ARG A 560 -1.62 11.33 -18.68
N GLY A 561 -1.25 10.75 -17.53
CA GLY A 561 -0.13 11.24 -16.71
C GLY A 561 -0.42 12.54 -15.95
N ILE A 562 -1.68 12.97 -15.89
CA ILE A 562 -2.10 14.19 -15.18
C ILE A 562 -2.48 13.84 -13.74
N ARG A 563 -1.88 14.54 -12.78
CA ARG A 563 -2.19 14.43 -11.35
C ARG A 563 -3.13 15.54 -10.92
N PHE A 564 -4.03 15.24 -9.99
CA PHE A 564 -4.93 16.20 -9.35
C PHE A 564 -4.77 16.19 -7.84
N LEU A 565 -4.71 17.38 -7.23
CA LEU A 565 -4.77 17.59 -5.79
C LEU A 565 -5.81 18.66 -5.47
N SER A 566 -6.80 18.30 -4.66
CA SER A 566 -7.76 19.25 -4.09
C SER A 566 -7.36 19.59 -2.66
N LEU A 567 -7.12 20.88 -2.43
CA LEU A 567 -6.84 21.45 -1.11
C LEU A 567 -8.15 21.95 -0.52
N TYR A 568 -8.42 21.64 0.75
CA TYR A 568 -9.63 22.07 1.45
C TYR A 568 -9.24 22.80 2.73
N PRO A 569 -8.84 24.09 2.61
CA PRO A 569 -8.62 24.95 3.76
C PRO A 569 -9.94 25.17 4.54
N GLY A 570 -9.79 25.27 5.86
CA GLY A 570 -10.73 25.95 6.75
C GLY A 570 -10.54 27.46 6.69
N PHE A 571 -10.72 28.14 7.81
CA PHE A 571 -10.53 29.59 7.91
C PHE A 571 -9.04 29.95 7.91
N VAL A 572 -8.66 30.92 7.08
CA VAL A 572 -7.29 31.40 6.92
C VAL A 572 -7.29 32.92 7.00
N ALA A 573 -6.47 33.46 7.91
CA ALA A 573 -6.30 34.90 8.06
C ALA A 573 -5.56 35.48 6.85
N THR A 574 -6.28 36.20 6.00
CA THR A 574 -5.75 36.90 4.83
C THR A 574 -6.26 38.34 4.81
N ALA A 575 -5.65 39.20 3.99
CA ALA A 575 -6.12 40.57 3.81
C ALA A 575 -7.59 40.66 3.36
N GLN A 576 -8.10 39.63 2.67
CA GLN A 576 -9.49 39.58 2.21
C GLN A 576 -10.49 39.17 3.31
N THR A 577 -10.06 38.39 4.31
CA THR A 577 -10.94 37.87 5.37
C THR A 577 -10.97 38.75 6.62
N ALA A 578 -10.02 39.68 6.78
CA ALA A 578 -9.86 40.48 8.00
C ALA A 578 -11.10 41.28 8.45
N ASN A 579 -12.04 41.58 7.55
CA ASN A 579 -13.28 42.33 7.83
C ASN A 579 -14.50 41.77 7.09
N ASP A 580 -14.52 40.48 6.79
CA ASP A 580 -15.54 39.88 5.91
C ASP A 580 -16.86 39.49 6.62
N GLY A 581 -16.92 39.69 7.94
CA GLY A 581 -18.09 39.42 8.77
C GLY A 581 -18.30 37.94 9.12
N MET A 582 -17.40 37.04 8.71
CA MET A 582 -17.51 35.60 9.02
C MET A 582 -16.94 35.26 10.40
N PRO A 583 -17.65 34.45 11.22
CA PRO A 583 -17.04 33.76 12.33
C PRO A 583 -15.95 32.80 11.81
N ALA A 584 -14.73 32.90 12.33
CA ALA A 584 -13.57 32.13 11.87
C ALA A 584 -13.01 31.21 12.98
N PRO A 585 -13.74 30.16 13.40
CA PRO A 585 -13.26 29.23 14.40
C PRO A 585 -12.01 28.48 13.92
N LEU A 586 -10.99 28.40 14.79
CA LEU A 586 -9.72 27.71 14.50
C LEU A 586 -9.01 28.26 13.26
N GLU A 587 -9.11 29.57 13.05
CA GLU A 587 -8.39 30.28 11.99
C GLU A 587 -6.87 30.07 12.11
N ILE A 588 -6.22 29.84 10.97
CA ILE A 588 -4.77 29.71 10.85
C ILE A 588 -4.19 30.88 10.06
N SER A 589 -2.90 31.17 10.25
CA SER A 589 -2.23 32.20 9.47
C SER A 589 -2.02 31.78 8.01
N GLU A 590 -1.90 32.78 7.12
CA GLU A 590 -1.56 32.57 5.70
C GLU A 590 -0.29 31.72 5.52
N ALA A 591 0.77 31.99 6.30
CA ALA A 591 2.02 31.25 6.22
C ALA A 591 1.83 29.75 6.54
N VAL A 592 1.07 29.44 7.59
CA VAL A 592 0.77 28.05 7.98
C VAL A 592 -0.10 27.36 6.91
N ALA A 593 -1.04 28.09 6.31
CA ALA A 593 -1.81 27.57 5.20
C ALA A 593 -0.93 27.23 3.99
N VAL A 594 0.02 28.10 3.63
CA VAL A 594 0.97 27.86 2.53
C VAL A 594 1.87 26.65 2.82
N ASP A 595 2.34 26.46 4.05
CA ASP A 595 3.10 25.27 4.44
C ASP A 595 2.27 23.98 4.27
N HIS A 596 0.98 24.02 4.62
CA HIS A 596 0.04 22.95 4.35
C HIS A 596 -0.13 22.68 2.85
N MET A 597 -0.24 23.71 2.02
CA MET A 597 -0.34 23.59 0.56
C MET A 597 0.92 22.91 -0.02
N LEU A 598 2.11 23.39 0.34
CA LEU A 598 3.38 22.81 -0.14
C LEU A 598 3.56 21.36 0.32
N TYR A 599 3.26 21.08 1.59
CA TYR A 599 3.27 19.71 2.11
C TYR A 599 2.33 18.81 1.31
N ALA A 600 1.12 19.27 1.02
CA ALA A 600 0.14 18.53 0.23
C ALA A 600 0.60 18.33 -1.22
N MET A 601 1.15 19.36 -1.86
CA MET A 601 1.68 19.30 -3.23
C MET A 601 2.87 18.34 -3.36
N ARG A 602 3.72 18.26 -2.33
CA ARG A 602 4.81 17.26 -2.24
C ARG A 602 4.29 15.86 -1.96
N SER A 603 3.16 15.75 -1.28
CA SER A 603 2.52 14.47 -1.00
C SER A 603 1.81 13.89 -2.23
N ARG A 604 1.56 12.58 -2.25
CA ARG A 604 0.76 11.91 -3.31
C ARG A 604 -0.72 11.80 -2.96
N ARG A 605 -1.25 12.76 -2.20
CA ARG A 605 -2.67 12.79 -1.81
C ARG A 605 -3.52 13.33 -2.94
N TRP A 606 -4.75 12.84 -3.02
CA TRP A 606 -5.78 13.37 -3.94
C TRP A 606 -6.53 14.54 -3.31
N ASP A 607 -6.81 14.43 -2.01
CA ASP A 607 -7.50 15.44 -1.21
C ASP A 607 -6.69 15.73 0.06
N TYR A 608 -6.59 17.00 0.43
CA TYR A 608 -5.93 17.43 1.67
C TYR A 608 -6.75 18.49 2.41
N LEU A 609 -7.32 18.09 3.54
CA LEU A 609 -8.15 18.93 4.41
C LEU A 609 -7.32 19.45 5.58
N PHE A 610 -7.34 20.76 5.83
CA PHE A 610 -6.61 21.40 6.92
C PHE A 610 -7.37 22.61 7.48
N PRO A 611 -7.22 22.95 8.77
CA PRO A 611 -6.34 22.33 9.77
C PRO A 611 -6.88 20.99 10.34
N TRP A 612 -6.04 20.28 11.11
CA TRP A 612 -6.36 18.95 11.67
C TRP A 612 -7.71 18.86 12.39
N PRO A 613 -8.09 19.80 13.28
CA PRO A 613 -9.34 19.64 14.03
C PRO A 613 -10.55 19.75 13.09
N MET A 614 -10.52 20.73 12.18
CA MET A 614 -11.64 21.02 11.28
C MET A 614 -11.89 19.89 10.28
N ARG A 615 -10.84 19.17 9.85
CA ARG A 615 -11.00 18.00 8.97
C ARG A 615 -11.87 16.91 9.60
N TRP A 616 -11.81 16.73 10.92
CA TRP A 616 -12.55 15.68 11.62
C TRP A 616 -14.00 16.11 11.85
N VAL A 617 -14.22 17.38 12.16
CA VAL A 617 -15.56 17.98 12.22
C VAL A 617 -16.30 17.75 10.91
N ILE A 618 -15.68 18.07 9.77
CA ILE A 618 -16.28 17.89 8.45
C ILE A 618 -16.51 16.40 8.12
N ARG A 619 -15.56 15.52 8.46
CA ARG A 619 -15.74 14.06 8.25
C ARG A 619 -16.90 13.50 9.06
N LEU A 620 -17.05 13.93 10.31
CA LEU A 620 -18.15 13.52 11.16
C LEU A 620 -19.48 14.06 10.66
N ALA A 621 -19.53 15.36 10.31
CA ALA A 621 -20.73 16.02 9.81
C ALA A 621 -21.29 15.37 8.52
N ARG A 622 -20.44 14.74 7.72
CA ARG A 622 -20.85 13.99 6.51
C ARG A 622 -21.50 12.63 6.79
N VAL A 623 -21.26 12.06 7.96
CA VAL A 623 -21.83 10.76 8.37
C VAL A 623 -23.05 10.95 9.26
N LEU A 624 -23.13 12.06 9.99
CA LEU A 624 -24.27 12.38 10.84
C LEU A 624 -25.57 12.57 10.04
N PRO A 625 -26.74 12.21 10.62
CA PRO A 625 -28.03 12.52 10.03
C PRO A 625 -28.16 14.02 9.75
N LYS A 626 -28.75 14.38 8.59
CA LYS A 626 -28.90 15.77 8.15
C LYS A 626 -29.60 16.65 9.19
N SER A 627 -30.53 16.11 9.97
CA SER A 627 -31.22 16.80 11.07
C SER A 627 -30.24 17.32 12.14
N VAL A 628 -29.26 16.50 12.53
CA VAL A 628 -28.25 16.85 13.54
C VAL A 628 -27.31 17.91 13.00
N THR A 629 -26.81 17.72 11.77
CA THR A 629 -25.90 18.68 11.13
C THR A 629 -26.57 20.05 10.96
N LEU A 630 -27.84 20.09 10.54
CA LEU A 630 -28.60 21.34 10.43
C LEU A 630 -28.87 21.99 11.79
N TRP A 631 -29.14 21.20 12.84
CA TRP A 631 -29.33 21.74 14.19
C TRP A 631 -28.08 22.43 14.73
N VAL A 632 -26.89 21.88 14.49
CA VAL A 632 -25.61 22.50 14.87
C VAL A 632 -25.39 23.80 14.11
N LEU A 633 -25.52 23.78 12.77
CA LEU A 633 -25.25 24.94 11.92
C LEU A 633 -26.24 26.10 12.12
N ARG A 634 -27.49 25.80 12.53
CA ARG A 634 -28.48 26.83 12.86
C ARG A 634 -28.08 27.69 14.06
N LYS A 635 -27.25 27.19 14.97
CA LYS A 635 -26.80 27.97 16.14
C LYS A 635 -25.87 29.13 15.77
N GLU A 636 -25.31 29.12 14.57
CA GLU A 636 -24.45 30.18 14.05
C GLU A 636 -25.20 31.22 13.20
N LEU A 637 -26.53 31.12 13.09
CA LEU A 637 -27.34 32.17 12.47
C LEU A 637 -27.34 33.42 13.37
N PRO A 638 -26.96 34.60 12.86
CA PRO A 638 -27.19 35.86 13.58
C PRO A 638 -28.69 36.02 13.87
N GLY A 639 -29.01 36.49 15.10
CA GLY A 639 -30.39 36.81 15.47
C GLY A 639 -30.99 37.85 14.52
N ALA A 640 -32.31 37.80 14.30
CA ALA A 640 -33.02 38.65 13.33
C ALA A 640 -32.80 40.17 13.53
N GLN A 641 -32.37 40.61 14.72
CA GLN A 641 -32.10 42.00 15.06
C GLN A 641 -30.64 42.45 14.85
N ALA A 642 -29.70 41.53 14.56
CA ALA A 642 -28.29 41.88 14.33
C ALA A 642 -28.01 42.39 12.90
N VAL A 643 -29.02 42.39 12.03
CA VAL A 643 -28.89 42.66 10.59
C VAL A 643 -29.11 44.15 10.23
N ASP A 644 -29.49 44.99 11.21
CA ASP A 644 -29.85 46.39 10.95
C ASP A 644 -28.65 47.37 10.87
N ARG A 645 -27.39 46.90 10.84
CA ARG A 645 -26.21 47.78 10.70
C ARG A 645 -25.07 47.10 9.95
N ARG A 646 -25.05 47.26 8.62
CA ARG A 646 -23.90 47.37 7.69
C ARG A 646 -24.23 46.81 6.30
N TYR A 647 -25.32 47.28 5.70
CA TYR A 647 -25.49 47.21 4.23
C TYR A 647 -25.16 48.58 3.64
N GLU A 648 -23.87 48.94 3.62
CA GLU A 648 -23.40 49.80 2.53
C GLU A 648 -23.22 48.87 1.34
N PRO A 649 -23.93 49.08 0.22
CA PRO A 649 -23.72 48.27 -0.97
C PRO A 649 -22.24 48.39 -1.34
N ALA A 650 -21.52 47.28 -1.25
CA ALA A 650 -20.19 47.17 -1.82
C ALA A 650 -20.34 47.51 -3.30
N VAL A 651 -19.86 48.71 -3.64
CA VAL A 651 -19.42 49.21 -4.95
C VAL A 651 -20.00 48.43 -6.11
N SER A 652 -20.89 49.12 -6.83
CA SER A 652 -21.29 48.81 -8.20
C SER A 652 -20.24 47.97 -8.94
N LEU A 653 -20.55 46.71 -9.21
CA LEU A 653 -19.95 45.95 -10.31
C LEU A 653 -20.43 46.62 -11.62
N ASN A 654 -19.93 47.83 -11.88
CA ASN A 654 -20.16 48.59 -13.09
C ASN A 654 -18.83 49.26 -13.44
N LYS A 655 -18.28 48.83 -14.57
CA LYS A 655 -17.39 49.52 -15.53
C LYS A 655 -16.49 50.65 -14.99
N THR A 656 -15.19 50.58 -15.30
CA THR A 656 -14.07 51.52 -15.02
C THR A 656 -13.50 51.39 -13.60
N VAL A 657 -12.21 51.15 -13.34
CA VAL A 657 -10.92 51.33 -14.05
C VAL A 657 -10.01 50.12 -13.81
#